data_AF-A0AA40A6G1-F1
#
_entry.id   AF-A0AA40A6G1-F1
#
_cell.length_a   1.000
_cell.length_b   1.000
_cell.length_c   1.000
_cell.angle_alpha   90.00
_cell.angle_beta   90.00
_cell.angle_gamma   90.00
#
_symmetry.space_group_name_H-M   'P 1'
#
loop_
_entity.id
_entity.type
_entity.pdbx_description
1 polymer ?
#
loop_
_entity_poly.entity_id
_entity_poly.type
_entity_poly.pdbx_seq_one_letter_code
_entity_poly.pdbx_strand_id
1 'polypeptide(L)'
;MGAYISSSTCSAYYGITPNCTVVLSPQDQANALFLGGNAPGDFESDPDIAGIGVLGAFLAVTLLSLLLSVASTVWWFSKNIFQWTRKLEEEQKESKKWQLSVAGLLETLILTCSDQQIFTGGAYAITLRYVKGCDISAYHYNVVANMLLVTCATHLMAVTVSRHYWEHPWVGGLRVIVTTLVYLVTGILLSNQGSGSLGFPTRVPDLKEQYSPLLLPAACFQTGDSGFAKSFSQSFTSSSSFFGGRIPGWTQYLVMFIFYALAVFINLGRLIRRGTGHDGGRRRTVNWMKRSCAALFRARRPLYWLFGAYLVGGIGIASWTVVTSARYVLELRNWVDKSGWMDLEHGRNPENDPSTFGQLVPVLLITLIIFTFLQILSEKLRERSRARHLRDLGGRSPEDNTLVQVYSRDQSPPEPRYLDKSIIGVAISEPEDLDHIATIDAGGTAAHARSQSRGSQSRGRSTTPLSRPLTKPPIYSMFPTNTSSPLGSPQTGGSETPPPPPVPKKSRSRDFRRGELPTPTTPSEDEQREVRPSQSRGDLRRNIASPVDDITPLQQSEVRPGSSHSRADTRRNLTPIATAVADDQQQHELRPSRSRDFRKNLATPAIDQYYQQPEPMPPRSRDVRRNGMASPTEQLGLNLDRI
;
A
#
# COMPACT_ATOMS: atom_id res chain seq x y z
N MET A 1 12.62 2.35 23.44
CA MET A 1 12.66 3.45 22.44
C MET A 1 11.22 3.85 22.16
N GLY A 2 10.76 4.96 22.74
CA GLY A 2 9.36 5.42 22.58
C GLY A 2 9.11 5.90 21.16
N ALA A 3 7.94 5.63 20.59
CA ALA A 3 7.63 5.84 19.18
C ALA A 3 7.35 7.31 18.77
N TYR A 4 7.64 8.25 19.66
CA TYR A 4 7.40 9.69 19.54
C TYR A 4 8.74 10.42 19.43
N ILE A 5 8.76 11.54 18.73
CA ILE A 5 9.92 12.45 18.69
C ILE A 5 9.41 13.81 19.11
N SER A 6 9.44 14.06 20.41
CA SER A 6 9.14 15.40 20.94
C SER A 6 10.35 16.32 20.79
N SER A 7 10.15 17.63 20.84
CA SER A 7 11.25 18.59 20.88
C SER A 7 12.25 18.31 22.01
N SER A 8 11.76 17.90 23.18
CA SER A 8 12.62 17.49 24.31
C SER A 8 13.47 16.27 23.99
N THR A 9 12.92 15.30 23.25
CA THR A 9 13.65 14.11 22.79
C THR A 9 14.70 14.48 21.75
N CYS A 10 14.39 15.39 20.82
CA CYS A 10 15.34 15.90 19.84
C CYS A 10 16.54 16.56 20.52
N SER A 11 16.27 17.46 21.47
CA SER A 11 17.33 18.17 22.19
C SER A 11 18.18 17.22 23.02
N ALA A 12 17.54 16.29 23.76
CA ALA A 12 18.25 15.37 24.66
C ALA A 12 19.06 14.27 23.95
N TYR A 13 18.55 13.69 22.86
CA TYR A 13 19.19 12.54 22.21
C TYR A 13 19.96 12.88 20.95
N TYR A 14 19.51 13.88 20.19
CA TYR A 14 20.09 14.27 18.91
C TYR A 14 20.86 15.59 18.99
N GLY A 15 20.72 16.36 20.07
CA GLY A 15 21.31 17.70 20.18
C GLY A 15 20.66 18.72 19.24
N ILE A 16 19.50 18.39 18.66
CA ILE A 16 18.76 19.26 17.73
C ILE A 16 17.61 19.89 18.50
N THR A 17 17.55 21.22 18.51
CA THR A 17 16.44 21.95 19.13
C THR A 17 15.53 22.48 18.02
N PRO A 18 14.39 21.83 17.72
CA PRO A 18 13.51 22.26 16.65
C PRO A 18 12.97 23.66 16.94
N ASN A 19 13.03 24.54 15.95
CA ASN A 19 12.52 25.89 16.10
C ASN A 19 10.99 25.88 15.97
N CYS A 20 10.30 26.04 17.09
CA CYS A 20 8.84 26.04 17.17
C CYS A 20 8.25 27.46 17.24
N THR A 21 9.03 28.51 16.93
CA THR A 21 8.58 29.89 17.04
C THR A 21 7.70 30.30 15.87
N VAL A 22 6.66 31.09 16.17
CA VAL A 22 5.80 31.74 15.19
C VAL A 22 5.88 33.23 15.47
N VAL A 23 6.43 33.99 14.53
CA VAL A 23 6.53 35.46 14.63
C VAL A 23 5.47 36.05 13.72
N LEU A 24 4.44 36.65 14.31
CA LEU A 24 3.38 37.33 13.57
C LEU A 24 3.78 38.77 13.27
N SER A 25 3.25 39.33 12.18
CA SER A 25 3.43 40.73 11.83
C SER A 25 2.82 41.62 12.91
N PRO A 26 3.54 42.63 13.41
CA PRO A 26 3.01 43.54 14.42
C PRO A 26 1.78 44.32 13.95
N GLN A 27 1.69 44.55 12.64
CA GLN A 27 0.63 45.35 12.00
C GLN A 27 -0.61 44.51 11.70
N ASP A 28 -0.41 43.24 11.36
CA ASP A 28 -1.47 42.32 10.97
C ASP A 28 -1.21 40.96 11.61
N GLN A 29 -1.87 40.69 12.74
CA GLN A 29 -1.76 39.42 13.45
C GLN A 29 -2.21 38.21 12.59
N ALA A 30 -2.78 38.44 11.40
CA ALA A 30 -3.11 37.42 10.43
C ALA A 30 -1.97 37.03 9.48
N ASN A 31 -0.81 37.70 9.51
CA ASN A 31 0.32 37.35 8.65
C ASN A 31 1.52 36.91 9.50
N ALA A 32 2.04 35.71 9.27
CA ALA A 32 3.29 35.26 9.88
C ALA A 32 4.48 35.79 9.09
N LEU A 33 5.40 36.47 9.78
CA LEU A 33 6.69 36.90 9.24
C LEU A 33 7.70 35.75 9.24
N PHE A 34 7.69 34.93 10.28
CA PHE A 34 8.57 33.77 10.39
C PHE A 34 7.84 32.56 10.98
N LEU A 35 8.08 31.39 10.40
CA LEU A 35 7.60 30.10 10.89
C LEU A 35 8.79 29.16 11.07
N GLY A 36 9.11 28.84 12.32
CA GLY A 36 10.23 27.95 12.63
C GLY A 36 11.58 28.50 12.17
N GLY A 37 11.69 29.82 12.03
CA GLY A 37 12.90 30.49 11.53
C GLY A 37 12.93 30.72 10.02
N ASN A 38 11.98 30.16 9.26
CA ASN A 38 11.88 30.38 7.81
C ASN A 38 10.98 31.58 7.54
N ALA A 39 11.38 32.45 6.60
CA ALA A 39 10.51 33.49 6.06
C ALA A 39 9.71 32.93 4.85
N PRO A 40 8.69 33.66 4.35
CA PRO A 40 8.04 33.30 3.10
C PRO A 40 9.05 33.21 1.95
N GLY A 41 9.12 32.05 1.29
CA GLY A 41 10.06 31.75 0.23
C GLY A 41 11.30 30.97 0.67
N ASP A 42 11.47 30.73 1.98
CA ASP A 42 12.64 30.02 2.53
C ASP A 42 12.30 28.62 3.06
N PHE A 43 11.06 28.15 2.91
CA PHE A 43 10.68 26.84 3.41
C PHE A 43 11.24 25.73 2.53
N GLU A 44 12.17 24.95 3.09
CA GLU A 44 12.87 23.85 2.42
C GLU A 44 11.88 22.77 1.91
N SER A 45 11.88 22.59 0.58
CA SER A 45 11.14 21.51 -0.08
C SER A 45 11.81 20.15 0.14
N ASP A 46 11.03 19.08 0.33
CA ASP A 46 11.55 17.70 0.37
C ASP A 46 10.92 16.87 -0.78
N PRO A 47 11.46 16.97 -2.01
CA PRO A 47 10.91 16.27 -3.17
C PRO A 47 10.96 14.74 -3.03
N ASP A 48 11.81 14.20 -2.16
CA ASP A 48 11.88 12.76 -1.93
C ASP A 48 10.75 12.26 -1.03
N ILE A 49 10.10 13.16 -0.28
CA ILE A 49 8.95 12.85 0.58
C ILE A 49 7.62 13.28 -0.07
N ALA A 50 7.52 14.53 -0.52
CA ALA A 50 6.29 15.11 -1.06
C ALA A 50 6.30 15.27 -2.59
N GLY A 51 7.32 14.76 -3.27
CA GLY A 51 7.43 14.83 -4.72
C GLY A 51 6.29 14.18 -5.49
N ILE A 52 5.95 14.77 -6.63
CA ILE A 52 4.89 14.28 -7.52
C ILE A 52 5.18 12.88 -8.09
N GLY A 53 6.45 12.56 -8.34
CA GLY A 53 6.87 11.24 -8.79
C GLY A 53 6.61 10.15 -7.75
N VAL A 54 6.96 10.40 -6.49
CA VAL A 54 6.69 9.47 -5.37
C VAL A 54 5.19 9.26 -5.21
N LEU A 55 4.42 10.36 -5.11
CA LEU A 55 2.96 10.30 -4.96
C LEU A 55 2.31 9.57 -6.14
N GLY A 56 2.68 9.94 -7.36
CA GLY A 56 2.20 9.32 -8.59
C GLY A 56 2.50 7.83 -8.63
N ALA A 57 3.70 7.43 -8.20
CA ALA A 57 4.08 6.02 -8.15
C ALA A 57 3.25 5.22 -7.15
N PHE A 58 3.09 5.73 -5.91
CA PHE A 58 2.26 5.08 -4.90
C PHE A 58 0.81 4.91 -5.36
N LEU A 59 0.24 5.97 -5.93
CA LEU A 59 -1.13 5.95 -6.43
C LEU A 59 -1.28 5.03 -7.64
N ALA A 60 -0.33 5.01 -8.59
CA ALA A 60 -0.38 4.14 -9.75
C ALA A 60 -0.41 2.65 -9.36
N VAL A 61 0.49 2.22 -8.46
CA VAL A 61 0.53 0.83 -7.97
C VAL A 61 -0.76 0.47 -7.23
N THR A 62 -1.28 1.39 -6.42
CA THR A 62 -2.49 1.16 -5.63
C THR A 62 -3.73 1.08 -6.53
N LEU A 63 -3.86 1.98 -7.50
CA LEU A 63 -4.95 1.98 -8.48
C LEU A 63 -4.92 0.72 -9.35
N LEU A 64 -3.73 0.29 -9.77
CA LEU A 64 -3.57 -0.99 -10.47
C LEU A 64 -4.06 -2.16 -9.59
N SER A 65 -3.61 -2.24 -8.34
CA SER A 65 -4.06 -3.25 -7.38
C SER A 65 -5.58 -3.23 -7.17
N LEU A 66 -6.17 -2.04 -7.11
CA LEU A 66 -7.62 -1.84 -6.98
C LEU A 66 -8.37 -2.35 -8.21
N LEU A 67 -7.94 -1.98 -9.41
CA LEU A 67 -8.56 -2.45 -10.67
C LEU A 67 -8.50 -3.97 -10.79
N LEU A 68 -7.34 -4.58 -10.48
CA LEU A 68 -7.16 -6.03 -10.50
C LEU A 68 -8.05 -6.72 -9.44
N SER A 69 -8.20 -6.12 -8.27
CA SER A 69 -9.05 -6.61 -7.18
C SER A 69 -10.53 -6.58 -7.54
N VAL A 70 -10.99 -5.51 -8.18
CA VAL A 70 -12.35 -5.38 -8.73
C VAL A 70 -12.58 -6.42 -9.81
N ALA A 71 -11.67 -6.55 -10.77
CA ALA A 71 -11.76 -7.53 -11.86
C ALA A 71 -11.83 -8.97 -11.32
N SER A 72 -10.97 -9.31 -10.35
CA SER A 72 -10.96 -10.62 -9.68
C SER A 72 -12.27 -10.89 -8.93
N THR A 73 -12.82 -9.88 -8.26
CA THR A 73 -14.08 -10.00 -7.53
C THR A 73 -15.28 -10.14 -8.47
N VAL A 74 -15.35 -9.35 -9.55
CA VAL A 74 -16.40 -9.47 -10.58
C VAL A 74 -16.36 -10.85 -11.23
N TRP A 75 -15.16 -11.33 -11.59
CA TRP A 75 -14.97 -12.68 -12.10
C TRP A 75 -15.46 -13.75 -11.12
N TRP A 76 -15.16 -13.56 -9.83
CA TRP A 76 -15.64 -14.42 -8.76
C TRP A 76 -17.17 -14.44 -8.66
N PHE A 77 -17.82 -13.28 -8.64
CA PHE A 77 -19.28 -13.15 -8.58
C PHE A 77 -19.96 -13.79 -9.79
N SER A 78 -19.46 -13.52 -11.00
CA SER A 78 -19.95 -14.10 -12.25
C SER A 78 -19.94 -15.63 -12.21
N LYS A 79 -18.84 -16.22 -11.73
CA LYS A 79 -18.71 -17.68 -11.63
C LYS A 79 -19.57 -18.31 -10.55
N ASN A 80 -19.66 -17.71 -9.35
CA ASN A 80 -20.27 -18.37 -8.19
C ASN A 80 -21.75 -18.03 -7.99
N ILE A 81 -22.17 -16.80 -8.32
CA ILE A 81 -23.54 -16.34 -8.06
C ILE A 81 -24.43 -16.55 -9.29
N PHE A 82 -24.02 -16.01 -10.44
CA PHE A 82 -24.85 -16.04 -11.65
C PHE A 82 -24.93 -17.42 -12.31
N GLN A 83 -24.12 -18.39 -11.86
CA GLN A 83 -23.99 -19.72 -12.47
C GLN A 83 -23.85 -19.65 -14.00
N TRP A 84 -23.37 -18.54 -14.55
CA TRP A 84 -23.45 -18.25 -15.99
C TRP A 84 -22.67 -19.28 -16.82
N THR A 85 -21.69 -19.93 -16.17
CA THR A 85 -20.87 -21.00 -16.73
C THR A 85 -21.56 -22.36 -16.79
N ARG A 86 -22.64 -22.63 -16.03
CA ARG A 86 -23.34 -23.92 -16.10
C ARG A 86 -24.04 -24.17 -17.43
N LYS A 87 -24.34 -23.11 -18.20
CA LYS A 87 -24.99 -23.23 -19.51
C LYS A 87 -24.02 -23.37 -20.69
N LEU A 88 -22.72 -23.13 -20.48
CA LEU A 88 -21.69 -23.12 -21.53
C LEU A 88 -20.83 -24.40 -21.55
N GLU A 89 -21.12 -25.41 -20.73
CA GLU A 89 -20.09 -26.35 -20.27
C GLU A 89 -20.46 -27.84 -20.38
N GLU A 90 -20.62 -28.32 -21.62
CA GLU A 90 -20.16 -29.68 -21.95
C GLU A 90 -19.03 -29.64 -22.98
N GLU A 91 -19.17 -28.93 -24.11
CA GLU A 91 -18.08 -28.84 -25.10
C GLU A 91 -16.85 -28.03 -24.63
N GLN A 92 -17.01 -27.03 -23.76
CA GLN A 92 -15.87 -26.23 -23.29
C GLN A 92 -15.00 -26.89 -22.21
N LYS A 93 -15.40 -28.03 -21.61
CA LYS A 93 -14.65 -28.69 -20.53
C LYS A 93 -13.23 -29.12 -20.94
N GLU A 94 -13.04 -29.50 -22.20
CA GLU A 94 -11.72 -29.87 -22.72
C GLU A 94 -10.83 -28.67 -23.06
N SER A 95 -11.45 -27.55 -23.45
CA SER A 95 -10.73 -26.27 -23.62
C SER A 95 -10.38 -25.59 -22.29
N LYS A 96 -11.12 -25.90 -21.21
CA LYS A 96 -10.98 -25.29 -19.88
C LYS A 96 -9.75 -25.74 -19.09
N LYS A 97 -9.11 -26.86 -19.43
CA LYS A 97 -7.74 -27.17 -18.93
C LYS A 97 -6.72 -26.12 -19.41
N TRP A 98 -7.02 -25.40 -20.50
CA TRP A 98 -6.18 -24.36 -21.12
C TRP A 98 -6.63 -22.93 -20.86
N GLN A 99 -7.76 -22.72 -20.18
CA GLN A 99 -8.05 -21.42 -19.58
C GLN A 99 -7.02 -21.22 -18.47
N LEU A 100 -5.88 -20.63 -18.85
CA LEU A 100 -4.94 -19.95 -17.96
C LEU A 100 -5.73 -19.43 -16.77
N SER A 101 -5.29 -19.74 -15.56
CA SER A 101 -5.91 -19.21 -14.35
C SER A 101 -5.70 -17.69 -14.35
N VAL A 102 -6.53 -16.95 -15.08
CA VAL A 102 -6.55 -15.48 -15.10
C VAL A 102 -6.67 -14.99 -13.66
N ALA A 103 -7.46 -15.68 -12.84
CA ALA A 103 -7.53 -15.45 -11.40
C ALA A 103 -6.17 -15.61 -10.71
N GLY A 104 -5.36 -16.61 -11.07
CA GLY A 104 -4.01 -16.79 -10.56
C GLY A 104 -3.07 -15.67 -11.01
N LEU A 105 -3.12 -15.26 -12.28
CA LEU A 105 -2.33 -14.13 -12.79
C LEU A 105 -2.68 -12.81 -12.08
N LEU A 106 -3.98 -12.49 -11.97
CA LEU A 106 -4.46 -11.30 -11.25
C LEU A 106 -4.03 -11.33 -9.79
N GLU A 107 -4.14 -12.49 -9.14
CA GLU A 107 -3.71 -12.68 -7.76
C GLU A 107 -2.20 -12.46 -7.58
N THR A 108 -1.37 -13.04 -8.44
CA THR A 108 0.09 -12.83 -8.39
C THR A 108 0.44 -11.35 -8.58
N LEU A 109 -0.21 -10.65 -9.51
CA LEU A 109 0.03 -9.21 -9.72
C LEU A 109 -0.38 -8.35 -8.53
N ILE A 110 -1.53 -8.61 -7.93
CA ILE A 110 -1.99 -7.91 -6.72
C ILE A 110 -0.99 -8.13 -5.58
N LEU A 111 -0.48 -9.35 -5.43
CA LEU A 111 0.55 -9.67 -4.43
C LEU A 111 1.87 -8.95 -4.70
N THR A 112 2.31 -8.86 -5.96
CA THR A 112 3.51 -8.09 -6.33
C THR A 112 3.34 -6.60 -6.06
N CYS A 113 2.19 -6.01 -6.41
CA CYS A 113 1.88 -4.60 -6.11
C CYS A 113 1.92 -4.34 -4.60
N SER A 114 1.36 -5.26 -3.81
CA SER A 114 1.43 -5.23 -2.36
C SER A 114 2.88 -5.31 -1.87
N ASP A 115 3.69 -6.26 -2.33
CA ASP A 115 5.07 -6.42 -1.84
C ASP A 115 5.93 -5.17 -2.07
N GLN A 116 5.81 -4.54 -3.24
CA GLN A 116 6.51 -3.29 -3.51
C GLN A 116 6.08 -2.18 -2.55
N GLN A 117 4.78 -2.03 -2.34
CA GLN A 117 4.22 -1.06 -1.39
C GLN A 117 4.69 -1.30 0.05
N ILE A 118 4.86 -2.57 0.48
CA ILE A 118 5.40 -2.89 1.81
C ILE A 118 6.82 -2.33 1.95
N PHE A 119 7.69 -2.59 0.96
CA PHE A 119 9.08 -2.18 1.04
C PHE A 119 9.22 -0.66 0.93
N THR A 120 8.53 -0.04 -0.02
CA THR A 120 8.59 1.41 -0.20
C THR A 120 7.97 2.13 0.99
N GLY A 121 6.75 1.78 1.40
CA GLY A 121 6.11 2.37 2.59
C GLY A 121 6.90 2.10 3.87
N GLY A 122 7.43 0.89 4.04
CA GLY A 122 8.32 0.55 5.15
C GLY A 122 9.58 1.41 5.21
N ALA A 123 10.22 1.67 4.06
CA ALA A 123 11.36 2.57 3.97
C ALA A 123 10.99 3.99 4.40
N TYR A 124 9.87 4.55 3.92
CA TYR A 124 9.40 5.87 4.37
C TYR A 124 9.14 5.91 5.87
N ALA A 125 8.51 4.89 6.42
CA ALA A 125 8.23 4.80 7.85
C ALA A 125 9.52 4.77 8.69
N ILE A 126 10.55 4.05 8.23
CA ILE A 126 11.88 4.01 8.86
C ILE A 126 12.59 5.37 8.72
N THR A 127 12.62 5.95 7.53
CA THR A 127 13.28 7.23 7.25
C THR A 127 12.68 8.36 8.10
N LEU A 128 11.35 8.46 8.12
CA LEU A 128 10.65 9.45 8.94
C LEU A 128 10.97 9.27 10.43
N ARG A 129 11.10 8.01 10.89
CA ARG A 129 11.31 7.72 12.30
C ARG A 129 12.77 7.90 12.76
N TYR A 130 13.74 7.52 11.94
CA TYR A 130 15.14 7.42 12.37
C TYR A 130 16.06 8.48 11.74
N VAL A 131 15.70 8.98 10.56
CA VAL A 131 16.56 9.90 9.80
C VAL A 131 16.05 11.34 9.91
N LYS A 132 14.78 11.57 9.57
CA LYS A 132 14.19 12.91 9.47
C LYS A 132 13.34 13.30 10.69
N GLY A 133 13.42 12.54 11.77
CA GLY A 133 12.46 12.63 12.87
C GLY A 133 12.35 13.98 13.59
N CYS A 134 13.45 14.74 13.67
CA CYS A 134 13.49 16.04 14.35
C CYS A 134 13.23 17.23 13.42
N ASP A 135 13.53 17.08 12.14
CA ASP A 135 13.54 18.18 11.16
C ASP A 135 12.37 18.11 10.18
N ILE A 136 11.65 16.98 10.13
CA ILE A 136 10.48 16.83 9.26
C ILE A 136 9.37 17.80 9.65
N SER A 137 8.89 18.60 8.70
CA SER A 137 7.73 19.47 8.91
C SER A 137 6.44 18.67 9.13
N ALA A 138 5.44 19.29 9.77
CA ALA A 138 4.13 18.68 9.94
C ALA A 138 3.42 18.42 8.59
N TYR A 139 3.69 19.23 7.56
CA TYR A 139 3.30 19.03 6.17
C TYR A 139 3.82 17.70 5.62
N HIS A 140 5.14 17.52 5.59
CA HIS A 140 5.79 16.29 5.08
C HIS A 140 5.34 15.06 5.89
N TYR A 141 5.20 15.21 7.21
CA TYR A 141 4.69 14.17 8.08
C TYR A 141 3.26 13.73 7.69
N ASN A 142 2.37 14.67 7.42
CA ASN A 142 1.00 14.39 6.99
C ASN A 142 0.93 13.71 5.62
N VAL A 143 1.81 14.10 4.69
CA VAL A 143 1.94 13.45 3.38
C VAL A 143 2.33 11.98 3.55
N VAL A 144 3.40 11.70 4.32
CA VAL A 144 3.87 10.33 4.57
C VAL A 144 2.81 9.50 5.29
N ALA A 145 2.17 10.04 6.33
CA ALA A 145 1.14 9.31 7.07
C ALA A 145 -0.04 8.87 6.16
N ASN A 146 -0.45 9.72 5.22
CA ASN A 146 -1.49 9.38 4.26
C ASN A 146 -0.99 8.42 3.17
N MET A 147 0.27 8.49 2.75
CA MET A 147 0.86 7.50 1.85
C MET A 147 0.93 6.11 2.50
N LEU A 148 1.25 6.04 3.80
CA LEU A 148 1.23 4.78 4.54
C LEU A 148 -0.19 4.20 4.70
N LEU A 149 -1.23 5.06 4.79
CA LEU A 149 -2.62 4.61 4.73
C LEU A 149 -2.96 3.98 3.37
N VAL A 150 -2.50 4.58 2.27
CA VAL A 150 -2.64 4.04 0.91
C VAL A 150 -1.92 2.69 0.77
N THR A 151 -0.71 2.56 1.33
CA THR A 151 0.03 1.28 1.44
C THR A 151 -0.77 0.23 2.21
N CYS A 152 -1.29 0.58 3.39
CA CYS A 152 -2.13 -0.32 4.19
C CYS A 152 -3.38 -0.78 3.42
N ALA A 153 -4.04 0.12 2.68
CA ALA A 153 -5.19 -0.21 1.84
C ALA A 153 -4.82 -1.19 0.72
N THR A 154 -3.64 -1.04 0.12
CA THR A 154 -3.12 -1.99 -0.89
C THR A 154 -2.94 -3.40 -0.32
N HIS A 155 -2.39 -3.52 0.89
CA HIS A 155 -2.26 -4.82 1.54
C HIS A 155 -3.60 -5.43 1.93
N LEU A 156 -4.56 -4.60 2.33
CA LEU A 156 -5.92 -5.05 2.61
C LEU A 156 -6.54 -5.69 1.35
N MET A 157 -6.42 -5.05 0.19
CA MET A 157 -6.88 -5.61 -1.08
C MET A 157 -6.18 -6.93 -1.40
N ALA A 158 -4.86 -7.00 -1.20
CA ALA A 158 -4.09 -8.21 -1.46
C ALA A 158 -4.52 -9.38 -0.56
N VAL A 159 -4.63 -9.19 0.75
CA VAL A 159 -5.05 -10.25 1.68
C VAL A 159 -6.52 -10.65 1.46
N THR A 160 -7.40 -9.71 1.11
CA THR A 160 -8.83 -10.00 0.96
C THR A 160 -9.14 -10.81 -0.30
N VAL A 161 -8.52 -10.46 -1.44
CA VAL A 161 -8.77 -11.08 -2.74
C VAL A 161 -7.97 -12.37 -2.93
N SER A 162 -6.77 -12.47 -2.38
CA SER A 162 -5.86 -13.61 -2.61
C SER A 162 -6.37 -14.90 -1.94
N ARG A 163 -6.53 -15.95 -2.74
CA ARG A 163 -6.98 -17.29 -2.32
C ARG A 163 -5.83 -18.25 -2.05
N HIS A 164 -4.70 -18.04 -2.70
CA HIS A 164 -3.43 -18.76 -2.64
C HIS A 164 -2.38 -17.98 -1.85
N TYR A 165 -2.80 -16.99 -1.06
CA TYR A 165 -1.93 -16.24 -0.16
C TYR A 165 -1.01 -17.13 0.71
N TRP A 166 -1.51 -18.30 1.12
CA TRP A 166 -0.79 -19.29 1.94
C TRP A 166 -0.32 -20.52 1.16
N GLU A 167 -0.11 -20.43 -0.16
CA GLU A 167 0.46 -21.53 -0.94
C GLU A 167 1.88 -21.88 -0.45
N HIS A 168 2.67 -20.85 -0.13
CA HIS A 168 3.94 -20.98 0.57
C HIS A 168 3.80 -20.38 1.97
N PRO A 169 3.54 -21.19 3.01
CA PRO A 169 3.14 -20.69 4.33
C PRO A 169 4.21 -19.82 5.00
N TRP A 170 5.49 -20.08 4.75
CA TRP A 170 6.60 -19.27 5.24
C TRP A 170 6.60 -17.86 4.64
N VAL A 171 6.46 -17.75 3.31
CA VAL A 171 6.42 -16.46 2.60
C VAL A 171 5.16 -15.69 2.98
N GLY A 172 4.01 -16.36 3.02
CA GLY A 172 2.75 -15.76 3.46
C GLY A 172 2.80 -15.27 4.91
N GLY A 173 3.43 -16.05 5.80
CA GLY A 173 3.65 -15.69 7.20
C GLY A 173 4.55 -14.47 7.36
N LEU A 174 5.69 -14.45 6.66
CA LEU A 174 6.60 -13.30 6.62
C LEU A 174 5.84 -12.04 6.15
N ARG A 175 5.09 -12.13 5.06
CA ARG A 175 4.30 -11.01 4.53
C ARG A 175 3.29 -10.48 5.54
N VAL A 176 2.56 -11.35 6.25
CA VAL A 176 1.63 -10.93 7.31
C VAL A 176 2.36 -10.24 8.45
N ILE A 177 3.52 -10.74 8.88
CA ILE A 177 4.31 -10.12 9.96
C ILE A 177 4.76 -8.71 9.55
N VAL A 178 5.38 -8.57 8.38
CA VAL A 178 5.88 -7.28 7.90
C VAL A 178 4.73 -6.30 7.64
N THR A 179 3.64 -6.74 7.02
CA THR A 179 2.44 -5.91 6.82
C THR A 179 1.86 -5.46 8.16
N THR A 180 1.78 -6.35 9.16
CA THR A 180 1.29 -6.00 10.49
C THR A 180 2.20 -4.95 11.14
N LEU A 181 3.53 -5.06 10.98
CA LEU A 181 4.46 -4.04 11.45
C LEU A 181 4.20 -2.68 10.77
N VAL A 182 3.96 -2.66 9.46
CA VAL A 182 3.60 -1.43 8.73
C VAL A 182 2.28 -0.83 9.26
N TYR A 183 1.25 -1.65 9.53
CA TYR A 183 0.02 -1.19 10.16
C TYR A 183 0.24 -0.61 11.56
N LEU A 184 1.10 -1.23 12.37
CA LEU A 184 1.43 -0.74 13.71
C LEU A 184 2.18 0.59 13.65
N VAL A 185 3.18 0.71 12.77
CA VAL A 185 3.92 1.97 12.60
C VAL A 185 3.00 3.07 12.07
N THR A 186 2.13 2.77 11.10
CA THR A 186 1.13 3.72 10.59
C THR A 186 0.20 4.19 11.71
N GLY A 187 -0.30 3.26 12.54
CA GLY A 187 -1.14 3.59 13.68
C GLY A 187 -0.44 4.44 14.72
N ILE A 188 0.83 4.15 15.01
CA ILE A 188 1.67 5.00 15.85
C ILE A 188 1.75 6.40 15.26
N LEU A 189 2.14 6.54 13.99
CA LEU A 189 2.32 7.84 13.36
C LEU A 189 1.04 8.69 13.39
N LEU A 190 -0.12 8.09 13.13
CA LEU A 190 -1.41 8.76 13.24
C LEU A 190 -1.77 9.09 14.70
N SER A 191 -1.47 8.20 15.65
CA SER A 191 -1.72 8.46 17.07
C SER A 191 -0.94 9.67 17.60
N ASN A 192 0.25 9.93 17.05
CA ASN A 192 1.10 11.06 17.43
C ASN A 192 0.47 12.41 17.05
N GLN A 193 -0.40 12.43 16.05
CA GLN A 193 -1.13 13.64 15.63
C GLN A 193 -2.22 14.04 16.65
N GLY A 194 -2.60 13.15 17.58
CA GLY A 194 -3.58 13.44 18.63
C GLY A 194 -3.01 14.05 19.91
N SER A 195 -1.68 14.26 19.98
CA SER A 195 -0.95 14.34 21.26
C SER A 195 -0.84 15.73 21.89
N GLY A 196 -1.05 16.82 21.14
CA GLY A 196 -0.74 18.17 21.60
C GLY A 196 -1.89 18.92 22.26
N SER A 197 -1.58 19.75 23.26
CA SER A 197 -2.48 20.81 23.75
C SER A 197 -2.79 21.85 22.67
N LEU A 198 -1.81 22.11 21.79
CA LEU A 198 -1.93 22.95 20.60
C LEU A 198 -2.67 22.25 19.44
N GLY A 199 -2.82 20.93 19.50
CA GLY A 199 -3.30 20.10 18.39
C GLY A 199 -2.28 19.97 17.25
N PHE A 200 -2.17 18.78 16.65
CA PHE A 200 -1.37 18.63 15.44
C PHE A 200 -2.13 19.23 14.25
N PRO A 201 -1.51 20.07 13.43
CA PRO A 201 -2.19 20.68 12.31
C PRO A 201 -2.41 19.62 11.22
N THR A 202 -3.66 19.20 11.07
CA THR A 202 -4.07 18.15 10.12
C THR A 202 -5.17 18.62 9.17
N ARG A 203 -5.64 19.85 9.32
CA ARG A 203 -6.62 20.45 8.42
C ARG A 203 -5.87 21.12 7.28
N VAL A 204 -6.32 20.89 6.04
CA VAL A 204 -5.84 21.67 4.89
C VAL A 204 -6.30 23.12 5.09
N PRO A 205 -5.38 24.10 5.11
CA PRO A 205 -5.74 25.51 5.29
C PRO A 205 -6.55 26.01 4.09
N ASP A 206 -7.31 27.08 4.28
CA ASP A 206 -8.00 27.72 3.15
C ASP A 206 -6.96 28.37 2.22
N LEU A 207 -7.26 28.46 0.92
CA LEU A 207 -6.38 29.09 -0.08
C LEU A 207 -6.13 30.58 0.21
N LYS A 208 -6.94 31.20 1.08
CA LYS A 208 -6.80 32.58 1.53
C LYS A 208 -5.86 32.72 2.73
N GLU A 209 -5.65 31.65 3.50
CA GLU A 209 -4.77 31.66 4.65
C GLU A 209 -3.33 31.61 4.16
N GLN A 210 -2.60 32.70 4.37
CA GLN A 210 -1.23 32.82 3.88
C GLN A 210 -0.26 31.98 4.69
N TYR A 211 -0.55 31.64 5.95
CA TYR A 211 0.36 30.89 6.81
C TYR A 211 -0.35 29.72 7.48
N SER A 212 0.42 28.67 7.81
CA SER A 212 -0.10 27.54 8.56
C SER A 212 0.96 26.92 9.47
N PRO A 213 0.58 26.49 10.69
CA PRO A 213 1.46 25.69 11.54
C PRO A 213 1.91 24.35 10.91
N LEU A 214 1.34 23.94 9.77
CA LEU A 214 1.81 22.80 8.98
C LEU A 214 3.29 22.91 8.56
N LEU A 215 3.82 24.12 8.42
CA LEU A 215 5.20 24.36 8.00
C LEU A 215 6.20 24.22 9.16
N LEU A 216 5.73 24.17 10.41
CA LEU A 216 6.60 23.94 11.57
C LEU A 216 7.07 22.48 11.65
N PRO A 217 8.22 22.21 12.29
CA PRO A 217 8.66 20.85 12.57
C PRO A 217 7.60 20.03 13.32
N ALA A 218 7.36 18.80 12.89
CA ALA A 218 6.36 17.90 13.49
C ALA A 218 6.64 17.65 14.99
N ALA A 219 7.92 17.66 15.39
CA ALA A 219 8.36 17.51 16.78
C ALA A 219 7.82 18.61 17.72
N CYS A 220 7.42 19.77 17.18
CA CYS A 220 6.79 20.85 17.94
C CYS A 220 5.38 20.50 18.46
N PHE A 221 4.69 19.56 17.80
CA PHE A 221 3.32 19.17 18.14
C PHE A 221 3.23 17.85 18.89
N GLN A 222 4.32 17.06 18.90
CA GLN A 222 4.35 15.75 19.52
C GLN A 222 4.69 15.85 21.01
N THR A 223 3.73 15.51 21.87
CA THR A 223 3.98 15.35 23.31
C THR A 223 4.22 13.88 23.64
N GLY A 224 5.03 13.60 24.67
CA GLY A 224 5.33 12.24 25.10
C GLY A 224 4.15 11.48 25.74
N ASP A 225 3.01 12.13 25.94
CA ASP A 225 1.96 11.67 26.86
C ASP A 225 0.83 10.87 26.19
N SER A 226 0.76 10.83 24.85
CA SER A 226 -0.29 10.10 24.14
C SER A 226 0.24 8.83 23.46
N GLY A 227 0.37 7.75 24.20
CA GLY A 227 0.74 6.46 23.63
C GLY A 227 -0.33 5.90 22.67
N PHE A 228 0.09 5.19 21.63
CA PHE A 228 -0.77 4.45 20.70
C PHE A 228 -1.82 3.61 21.43
N ALA A 229 -1.41 2.90 22.49
CA ALA A 229 -2.31 2.08 23.30
C ALA A 229 -3.44 2.89 23.98
N LYS A 230 -3.17 4.14 24.37
CA LYS A 230 -4.16 5.07 24.95
C LYS A 230 -5.13 5.55 23.89
N SER A 231 -4.64 5.97 22.72
CA SER A 231 -5.50 6.38 21.60
C SER A 231 -6.35 5.21 21.07
N PHE A 232 -5.75 4.02 21.00
CA PHE A 232 -6.44 2.80 20.60
C PHE A 232 -7.52 2.43 21.62
N SER A 233 -7.21 2.33 22.92
CA SER A 233 -8.21 1.98 23.95
C SER A 233 -9.34 3.00 24.02
N GLN A 234 -9.04 4.31 23.95
CA GLN A 234 -10.03 5.38 23.94
C GLN A 234 -10.99 5.30 22.74
N SER A 235 -10.52 4.75 21.61
CA SER A 235 -11.36 4.56 20.42
C SER A 235 -12.40 3.44 20.61
N PHE A 236 -12.16 2.49 21.53
CA PHE A 236 -13.09 1.40 21.83
C PHE A 236 -13.98 1.64 23.06
N THR A 237 -13.65 2.61 23.92
CA THR A 237 -14.48 2.91 25.10
C THR A 237 -15.76 3.67 24.77
N SER A 238 -15.81 4.39 23.65
CA SER A 238 -17.01 5.11 23.22
C SER A 238 -17.18 5.12 21.70
N SER A 239 -18.36 4.73 21.24
CA SER A 239 -18.71 4.70 19.81
C SER A 239 -18.63 6.08 19.15
N SER A 240 -18.97 7.15 19.90
CA SER A 240 -18.85 8.53 19.43
C SER A 240 -17.39 8.94 19.23
N SER A 241 -16.44 8.44 20.02
CA SER A 241 -15.01 8.72 19.83
C SER A 241 -14.40 7.94 18.66
N PHE A 242 -14.99 6.80 18.30
CA PHE A 242 -14.56 6.01 17.15
C PHE A 242 -14.76 6.75 15.82
N PHE A 243 -15.92 7.41 15.65
CA PHE A 243 -16.27 8.14 14.43
C PHE A 243 -16.03 9.65 14.52
N GLY A 244 -16.08 10.23 15.73
CA GLY A 244 -15.85 11.66 15.96
C GLY A 244 -14.37 12.03 16.14
N GLY A 245 -13.45 11.17 15.68
CA GLY A 245 -12.03 11.30 15.91
C GLY A 245 -11.49 12.65 15.43
N ARG A 246 -10.78 13.35 16.32
CA ARG A 246 -10.10 14.63 16.03
C ARG A 246 -8.98 14.53 14.98
N ILE A 247 -8.55 13.32 14.65
CA ILE A 247 -7.38 13.05 13.80
C ILE A 247 -7.86 12.57 12.43
N PRO A 248 -7.64 13.36 11.36
CA PRO A 248 -7.92 12.94 9.99
C PRO A 248 -7.26 11.60 9.66
N GLY A 249 -8.03 10.68 9.08
CA GLY A 249 -7.56 9.35 8.72
C GLY A 249 -7.56 8.31 9.86
N TRP A 250 -7.70 8.69 11.13
CA TRP A 250 -7.69 7.73 12.25
C TRP A 250 -8.85 6.72 12.21
N THR A 251 -10.06 7.17 11.93
CA THR A 251 -11.22 6.27 11.77
C THR A 251 -11.02 5.31 10.59
N GLN A 252 -10.45 5.80 9.48
CA GLN A 252 -10.16 4.98 8.30
C GLN A 252 -9.12 3.90 8.62
N TYR A 253 -8.06 4.29 9.34
CA TYR A 253 -7.05 3.38 9.86
C TYR A 253 -7.67 2.27 10.72
N LEU A 254 -8.50 2.62 11.71
CA LEU A 254 -9.10 1.64 12.61
C LEU A 254 -10.01 0.66 11.87
N VAL A 255 -10.88 1.17 10.99
CA VAL A 255 -11.76 0.32 10.18
C VAL A 255 -10.94 -0.64 9.31
N MET A 256 -9.90 -0.13 8.64
CA MET A 256 -9.00 -0.96 7.84
C MET A 256 -8.24 -1.99 8.67
N PHE A 257 -7.70 -1.61 9.84
CA PHE A 257 -6.93 -2.49 10.70
C PHE A 257 -7.79 -3.65 11.25
N ILE A 258 -9.02 -3.36 11.68
CA ILE A 258 -9.98 -4.39 12.10
C ILE A 258 -10.32 -5.32 10.94
N PHE A 259 -10.60 -4.76 9.75
CA PHE A 259 -10.91 -5.57 8.57
C PHE A 259 -9.72 -6.42 8.12
N TYR A 260 -8.50 -5.87 8.20
CA TYR A 260 -7.26 -6.58 7.93
C TYR A 260 -7.07 -7.76 8.88
N ALA A 261 -7.24 -7.55 10.19
CA ALA A 261 -7.16 -8.62 11.18
C ALA A 261 -8.18 -9.73 10.87
N LEU A 262 -9.44 -9.37 10.59
CA LEU A 262 -10.47 -10.32 10.17
C LEU A 262 -10.07 -11.08 8.90
N ALA A 263 -9.51 -10.40 7.91
CA ALA A 263 -9.03 -10.99 6.66
C ALA A 263 -7.90 -12.00 6.89
N VAL A 264 -6.94 -11.68 7.75
CA VAL A 264 -5.86 -12.57 8.17
C VAL A 264 -6.43 -13.81 8.87
N PHE A 265 -7.37 -13.66 9.80
CA PHE A 265 -8.01 -14.79 10.49
C PHE A 265 -8.78 -15.71 9.52
N ILE A 266 -9.54 -15.14 8.58
CA ILE A 266 -10.26 -15.92 7.56
C ILE A 266 -9.28 -16.73 6.70
N ASN A 267 -8.16 -16.12 6.29
CA ASN A 267 -7.16 -16.79 5.48
C ASN A 267 -6.37 -17.85 6.27
N LEU A 268 -6.08 -17.61 7.55
CA LEU A 268 -5.47 -18.61 8.44
C LEU A 268 -6.41 -19.81 8.64
N GLY A 269 -7.71 -19.56 8.82
CA GLY A 269 -8.71 -20.63 8.88
C GLY A 269 -8.77 -21.47 7.60
N ARG A 270 -8.55 -20.86 6.43
CA ARG A 270 -8.42 -21.57 5.15
C ARG A 270 -7.15 -22.40 5.09
N LEU A 271 -6.03 -21.88 5.59
CA LEU A 271 -4.77 -22.62 5.67
C LEU A 271 -4.93 -23.86 6.55
N ILE A 272 -5.49 -23.73 7.75
CA ILE A 272 -5.76 -24.88 8.66
C ILE A 272 -6.66 -25.92 7.97
N ARG A 273 -7.65 -25.46 7.20
CA ARG A 273 -8.54 -26.34 6.43
C ARG A 273 -7.85 -27.03 5.24
N ARG A 274 -6.79 -26.42 4.66
CA ARG A 274 -6.01 -26.98 3.54
C ARG A 274 -4.86 -27.88 4.03
N GLY A 275 -4.18 -27.49 5.10
CA GLY A 275 -2.90 -28.04 5.57
C GLY A 275 -2.98 -29.34 6.37
N THR A 276 -4.14 -30.00 6.44
CA THR A 276 -4.21 -31.36 6.97
C THR A 276 -3.81 -32.34 5.87
N GLY A 277 -2.56 -32.83 5.98
CA GLY A 277 -1.83 -33.58 4.96
C GLY A 277 -2.37 -34.96 4.59
N HIS A 278 -1.53 -35.67 3.83
CA HIS A 278 -1.77 -36.94 3.15
C HIS A 278 -2.28 -38.08 4.08
N ASP A 279 -2.02 -38.00 5.39
CA ASP A 279 -2.30 -39.05 6.38
C ASP A 279 -3.77 -39.17 6.85
N GLY A 280 -4.74 -38.77 6.03
CA GLY A 280 -6.16 -38.97 6.34
C GLY A 280 -6.72 -38.13 7.50
N GLY A 281 -5.89 -37.39 8.24
CA GLY A 281 -6.31 -36.47 9.31
C GLY A 281 -7.34 -35.44 8.84
N ARG A 282 -7.24 -35.01 7.57
CA ARG A 282 -8.21 -34.15 6.89
C ARG A 282 -9.62 -34.72 6.92
N ARG A 283 -9.77 -36.03 6.73
CA ARG A 283 -11.08 -36.68 6.72
C ARG A 283 -11.69 -36.63 8.11
N ARG A 284 -10.88 -36.77 9.16
CA ARG A 284 -11.33 -36.71 10.56
C ARG A 284 -11.77 -35.30 10.97
N THR A 285 -10.97 -34.25 10.70
CA THR A 285 -11.36 -32.86 11.00
C THR A 285 -12.51 -32.36 10.14
N VAL A 286 -12.53 -32.65 8.83
CA VAL A 286 -13.66 -32.26 7.97
C VAL A 286 -14.93 -32.98 8.38
N ASN A 287 -14.85 -34.27 8.76
CA ASN A 287 -16.02 -34.99 9.26
C ASN A 287 -16.48 -34.46 10.61
N TRP A 288 -15.55 -34.12 11.52
CA TRP A 288 -15.87 -33.49 12.80
C TRP A 288 -16.54 -32.13 12.60
N MET A 289 -16.03 -31.30 11.69
CA MET A 289 -16.61 -29.99 11.38
C MET A 289 -17.97 -30.12 10.66
N LYS A 290 -18.12 -31.10 9.76
CA LYS A 290 -19.40 -31.42 9.12
C LYS A 290 -20.44 -31.88 10.14
N ARG A 291 -20.04 -32.66 11.15
CA ARG A 291 -20.94 -33.11 12.23
C ARG A 291 -21.30 -31.94 13.15
N SER A 292 -20.31 -31.15 13.57
CA SER A 292 -20.49 -30.04 14.50
C SER A 292 -21.24 -28.86 13.90
N CYS A 293 -21.21 -28.69 12.57
CA CYS A 293 -21.82 -27.57 11.85
C CYS A 293 -22.61 -28.03 10.61
N ALA A 294 -23.41 -29.09 10.74
CA ALA A 294 -24.24 -29.60 9.63
C ALA A 294 -25.17 -28.52 9.06
N ALA A 295 -25.70 -27.62 9.91
CA ALA A 295 -26.51 -26.48 9.51
C ALA A 295 -25.75 -25.50 8.59
N LEU A 296 -24.49 -25.19 8.92
CA LEU A 296 -23.63 -24.30 8.13
C LEU A 296 -23.37 -24.87 6.72
N PHE A 297 -23.20 -26.19 6.62
CA PHE A 297 -23.01 -26.87 5.33
C PHE A 297 -24.29 -27.00 4.52
N ARG A 298 -25.48 -26.98 5.15
CA ARG A 298 -26.78 -26.94 4.47
C ARG A 298 -27.04 -25.54 3.90
N ALA A 299 -26.51 -24.50 4.53
CA ALA A 299 -26.61 -23.09 4.15
C ALA A 299 -25.48 -22.63 3.17
N ARG A 300 -25.20 -23.37 2.10
CA ARG A 300 -24.11 -22.99 1.16
C ARG A 300 -24.33 -21.66 0.47
N ARG A 301 -25.56 -21.37 0.05
CA ARG A 301 -25.90 -20.12 -0.67
C ARG A 301 -25.61 -18.86 0.16
N PRO A 302 -26.10 -18.72 1.40
CA PRO A 302 -25.79 -17.53 2.20
C PRO A 302 -24.31 -17.42 2.53
N LEU A 303 -23.57 -18.53 2.66
CA LEU A 303 -22.12 -18.48 2.85
C LEU A 303 -21.38 -17.85 1.66
N TYR A 304 -21.81 -18.15 0.42
CA TYR A 304 -21.26 -17.48 -0.76
C TYR A 304 -21.60 -15.99 -0.77
N TRP A 305 -22.84 -15.61 -0.46
CA TRP A 305 -23.21 -14.20 -0.35
C TRP A 305 -22.40 -13.46 0.73
N LEU A 306 -22.23 -14.06 1.90
CA LEU A 306 -21.42 -13.51 2.98
C LEU A 306 -19.95 -13.34 2.54
N PHE A 307 -19.38 -14.33 1.86
CA PHE A 307 -18.03 -14.22 1.35
C PHE A 307 -17.90 -13.14 0.24
N GLY A 308 -18.91 -13.02 -0.63
CA GLY A 308 -18.99 -11.94 -1.60
C GLY A 308 -19.07 -10.56 -0.95
N ALA A 309 -19.90 -10.41 0.09
CA ALA A 309 -20.00 -9.19 0.87
C ALA A 309 -18.69 -8.84 1.56
N TYR A 310 -17.94 -9.82 2.07
CA TYR A 310 -16.59 -9.63 2.60
C TYR A 310 -15.61 -9.09 1.53
N LEU A 311 -15.62 -9.65 0.31
CA LEU A 311 -14.75 -9.16 -0.77
C LEU A 311 -15.08 -7.71 -1.15
N VAL A 312 -16.38 -7.41 -1.34
CA VAL A 312 -16.85 -6.06 -1.68
C VAL A 312 -16.56 -5.08 -0.54
N GLY A 313 -16.76 -5.50 0.71
CA GLY A 313 -16.46 -4.68 1.89
C GLY A 313 -14.98 -4.33 1.98
N GLY A 314 -14.08 -5.29 1.79
CA GLY A 314 -12.64 -5.05 1.80
C GLY A 314 -12.19 -4.08 0.71
N ILE A 315 -12.68 -4.26 -0.53
CA ILE A 315 -12.41 -3.37 -1.65
C ILE A 315 -13.02 -1.98 -1.41
N GLY A 316 -14.24 -1.90 -0.90
CA GLY A 316 -14.92 -0.64 -0.62
C GLY A 316 -14.21 0.20 0.44
N ILE A 317 -13.81 -0.43 1.55
CA ILE A 317 -13.02 0.22 2.61
C ILE A 317 -11.67 0.69 2.06
N ALA A 318 -10.96 -0.15 1.31
CA ALA A 318 -9.68 0.24 0.71
C ALA A 318 -9.84 1.40 -0.29
N SER A 319 -10.84 1.33 -1.16
CA SER A 319 -11.13 2.39 -2.16
C SER A 319 -11.46 3.72 -1.49
N TRP A 320 -12.30 3.68 -0.45
CA TRP A 320 -12.62 4.87 0.35
C TRP A 320 -11.34 5.52 0.84
N THR A 321 -10.48 4.77 1.55
CA THR A 321 -9.25 5.32 2.13
C THR A 321 -8.32 5.88 1.07
N VAL A 322 -8.12 5.16 -0.04
CA VAL A 322 -7.25 5.61 -1.13
C VAL A 322 -7.74 6.94 -1.70
N VAL A 323 -9.04 7.07 -1.99
CA VAL A 323 -9.61 8.30 -2.54
C VAL A 323 -9.48 9.46 -1.56
N THR A 324 -9.81 9.25 -0.29
CA THR A 324 -9.74 10.32 0.72
C THR A 324 -8.31 10.75 1.03
N SER A 325 -7.37 9.80 1.17
CA SER A 325 -5.97 10.10 1.43
C SER A 325 -5.29 10.76 0.22
N ALA A 326 -5.58 10.28 -1.01
CA ALA A 326 -5.05 10.91 -2.23
C ALA A 326 -5.56 12.34 -2.37
N ARG A 327 -6.86 12.56 -2.18
CA ARG A 327 -7.45 13.90 -2.25
C ARG A 327 -6.85 14.83 -1.20
N TYR A 328 -6.75 14.38 0.05
CA TYR A 328 -6.15 15.16 1.13
C TYR A 328 -4.72 15.58 0.81
N VAL A 329 -3.88 14.65 0.34
CA VAL A 329 -2.49 14.95 -0.02
C VAL A 329 -2.41 15.93 -1.19
N LEU A 330 -3.22 15.75 -2.23
CA LEU A 330 -3.24 16.66 -3.38
C LEU A 330 -3.70 18.07 -3.01
N GLU A 331 -4.74 18.19 -2.17
CA GLU A 331 -5.21 19.48 -1.67
C GLU A 331 -4.14 20.17 -0.81
N LEU A 332 -3.47 19.42 0.06
CA LEU A 332 -2.40 19.91 0.92
C LEU A 332 -1.20 20.41 0.11
N ARG A 333 -0.77 19.65 -0.91
CA ARG A 333 0.31 20.04 -1.82
C ARG A 333 -0.04 21.29 -2.62
N ASN A 334 -1.24 21.33 -3.19
CA ASN A 334 -1.72 22.50 -3.94
C ASN A 334 -1.80 23.76 -3.06
N TRP A 335 -2.09 23.62 -1.76
CA TRP A 335 -2.02 24.73 -0.83
C TRP A 335 -0.57 25.20 -0.60
N VAL A 336 0.36 24.28 -0.28
CA VAL A 336 1.79 24.64 -0.04
C VAL A 336 2.39 25.33 -1.27
N ASP A 337 2.13 24.80 -2.46
CA ASP A 337 2.60 25.36 -3.74
C ASP A 337 2.14 26.81 -3.96
N LYS A 338 0.93 27.15 -3.53
CA LYS A 338 0.34 28.49 -3.66
C LYS A 338 0.59 29.42 -2.48
N SER A 339 1.08 28.87 -1.37
CA SER A 339 1.24 29.62 -0.11
C SER A 339 2.33 30.69 -0.18
N GLY A 340 3.26 30.58 -1.13
CA GLY A 340 4.43 31.46 -1.24
C GLY A 340 5.52 31.18 -0.20
N TRP A 341 5.38 30.14 0.61
CA TRP A 341 6.40 29.78 1.62
C TRP A 341 7.54 28.95 1.06
N MET A 342 7.26 28.08 0.08
CA MET A 342 8.22 27.13 -0.46
C MET A 342 9.38 27.84 -1.18
N ASP A 343 10.60 27.37 -0.93
CA ASP A 343 11.77 27.77 -1.70
C ASP A 343 11.64 27.30 -3.16
N LEU A 344 11.83 28.23 -4.09
CA LEU A 344 11.62 28.02 -5.52
C LEU A 344 12.96 27.89 -6.22
N GLU A 345 13.37 26.66 -6.52
CA GLU A 345 14.55 26.41 -7.34
C GLU A 345 14.22 26.74 -8.81
N HIS A 346 14.95 27.69 -9.41
CA HIS A 346 14.68 28.18 -10.78
C HIS A 346 13.25 28.69 -10.99
N GLY A 347 12.63 29.26 -9.95
CA GLY A 347 11.27 29.79 -10.01
C GLY A 347 10.17 28.72 -10.10
N ARG A 348 10.49 27.47 -9.74
CA ARG A 348 9.52 26.37 -9.69
C ARG A 348 9.67 25.61 -8.37
N ASN A 349 8.56 25.06 -7.89
CA ASN A 349 8.56 24.20 -6.72
C ASN A 349 9.28 22.86 -7.05
N PRO A 350 10.37 22.51 -6.35
CA PRO A 350 11.11 21.28 -6.59
C PRO A 350 10.27 20.00 -6.40
N GLU A 351 9.22 20.03 -5.57
CA GLU A 351 8.32 18.89 -5.37
C GLU A 351 7.46 18.57 -6.61
N ASN A 352 7.33 19.52 -7.53
CA ASN A 352 6.62 19.33 -8.80
C ASN A 352 7.53 18.81 -9.92
N ASP A 353 8.85 18.76 -9.70
CA ASP A 353 9.79 18.19 -10.65
C ASP A 353 9.98 16.69 -10.38
N PRO A 354 9.57 15.78 -11.28
CA PRO A 354 9.75 14.33 -11.11
C PRO A 354 11.20 13.86 -11.30
N SER A 355 12.15 14.74 -11.60
CA SER A 355 13.52 14.38 -11.96
C SER A 355 14.44 14.03 -10.79
N THR A 356 14.03 14.29 -9.53
CA THR A 356 14.90 14.05 -8.37
C THR A 356 15.17 12.56 -8.15
N PHE A 357 16.36 12.25 -7.64
CA PHE A 357 16.81 10.87 -7.46
C PHE A 357 15.85 10.04 -6.58
N GLY A 358 15.35 10.59 -5.47
CA GLY A 358 14.41 9.87 -4.61
C GLY A 358 13.04 9.63 -5.26
N GLN A 359 12.63 10.45 -6.23
CA GLN A 359 11.41 10.24 -7.01
C GLN A 359 11.56 9.18 -8.10
N LEU A 360 12.76 9.02 -8.67
CA LEU A 360 13.04 8.01 -9.69
C LEU A 360 12.96 6.58 -9.13
N VAL A 361 13.35 6.37 -7.87
CA VAL A 361 13.36 5.02 -7.27
C VAL A 361 11.98 4.35 -7.28
N PRO A 362 10.89 4.96 -6.75
CA PRO A 362 9.55 4.39 -6.87
C PRO A 362 9.06 4.20 -8.30
N VAL A 363 9.43 5.11 -9.21
CA VAL A 363 9.08 5.00 -10.64
C VAL A 363 9.75 3.77 -11.28
N LEU A 364 11.03 3.53 -10.97
CA LEU A 364 11.73 2.34 -11.41
C LEU A 364 11.14 1.06 -10.82
N LEU A 365 10.68 1.08 -9.55
CA LEU A 365 10.00 -0.08 -8.96
C LEU A 365 8.71 -0.46 -9.71
N ILE A 366 7.98 0.53 -10.25
CA ILE A 366 6.82 0.25 -11.11
C ILE A 366 7.22 -0.52 -12.37
N THR A 367 8.37 -0.20 -12.96
CA THR A 367 8.85 -0.94 -14.14
C THR A 367 9.08 -2.42 -13.81
N LEU A 368 9.48 -2.75 -12.58
CA LEU A 368 9.59 -4.14 -12.12
C LEU A 368 8.25 -4.86 -12.10
N ILE A 369 7.13 -4.20 -11.79
CA ILE A 369 5.79 -4.82 -11.88
C ILE A 369 5.51 -5.23 -13.33
N ILE A 370 5.84 -4.35 -14.28
CA ILE A 370 5.65 -4.59 -15.71
C ILE A 370 6.52 -5.77 -16.15
N PHE A 371 7.80 -5.80 -15.76
CA PHE A 371 8.68 -6.93 -16.06
C PHE A 371 8.19 -8.24 -15.45
N THR A 372 7.78 -8.26 -14.18
CA THR A 372 7.19 -9.44 -13.55
C THR A 372 5.92 -9.91 -14.27
N PHE A 373 5.07 -8.97 -14.71
CA PHE A 373 3.90 -9.30 -15.51
C PHE A 373 4.28 -9.96 -16.84
N LEU A 374 5.23 -9.37 -17.57
CA LEU A 374 5.70 -9.92 -18.84
C LEU A 374 6.37 -11.29 -18.69
N GLN A 375 7.11 -11.50 -17.60
CA GLN A 375 7.70 -12.80 -17.26
C GLN A 375 6.63 -13.86 -17.03
N ILE A 376 5.64 -13.57 -16.18
CA ILE A 376 4.54 -14.51 -15.91
C ILE A 376 3.75 -14.79 -17.20
N LEU A 377 3.49 -13.77 -18.01
CA LEU A 377 2.79 -13.93 -19.29
C LEU A 377 3.62 -14.81 -20.25
N SER A 378 4.91 -14.56 -20.36
CA SER A 378 5.84 -15.32 -21.21
C SER A 378 5.90 -16.80 -20.81
N GLU A 379 6.05 -17.10 -19.52
CA GLU A 379 6.04 -18.48 -19.02
C GLU A 379 4.74 -19.21 -19.37
N LYS A 380 3.61 -18.52 -19.21
CA LYS A 380 2.30 -19.09 -19.52
C LYS A 380 2.07 -19.28 -21.02
N LEU A 381 2.57 -18.37 -21.85
CA LEU A 381 2.56 -18.53 -23.31
C LEU A 381 3.44 -19.71 -23.73
N ARG A 382 4.61 -19.89 -23.10
CA ARG A 382 5.52 -21.01 -23.35
C ARG A 382 4.90 -22.35 -22.94
N GLU A 383 4.24 -22.42 -21.78
CA GLU A 383 3.46 -23.60 -21.35
C GLU A 383 2.36 -23.93 -22.37
N ARG A 384 1.66 -22.91 -22.89
CA ARG A 384 0.63 -23.08 -23.93
C ARG A 384 1.20 -23.59 -25.25
N SER A 385 2.34 -23.07 -25.68
CA SER A 385 3.02 -23.53 -26.88
C SER A 385 3.45 -25.00 -26.75
N ARG A 386 4.11 -25.35 -25.64
CA ARG A 386 4.60 -26.72 -25.38
C ARG A 386 3.49 -27.75 -25.44
N ALA A 387 2.32 -27.43 -24.93
CA ALA A 387 1.23 -28.39 -24.94
C ALA A 387 0.41 -28.44 -26.22
N ARG A 388 0.43 -27.39 -27.05
CA ARG A 388 -0.05 -27.51 -28.43
C ARG A 388 0.83 -28.51 -29.19
N HIS A 389 2.16 -28.38 -29.07
CA HIS A 389 3.08 -29.35 -29.66
C HIS A 389 2.85 -30.78 -29.16
N LEU A 390 2.61 -31.00 -27.87
CA LEU A 390 2.29 -32.34 -27.35
C LEU A 390 0.95 -32.88 -27.86
N ARG A 391 -0.05 -32.03 -28.12
CA ARG A 391 -1.31 -32.44 -28.76
C ARG A 391 -1.12 -32.80 -30.22
N ASP A 392 -0.31 -32.04 -30.94
CA ASP A 392 -0.02 -32.31 -32.36
C ASP A 392 0.78 -33.62 -32.51
N LEU A 393 1.67 -33.93 -31.56
CA LEU A 393 2.41 -35.19 -31.53
C LEU A 393 1.55 -36.37 -31.07
N GLY A 394 0.63 -36.17 -30.12
CA GLY A 394 -0.27 -37.21 -29.61
C GLY A 394 -1.54 -37.47 -30.43
N GLY A 395 -1.85 -36.60 -31.40
CA GLY A 395 -3.00 -36.72 -32.29
C GLY A 395 -2.80 -37.67 -33.48
N ARG A 396 -1.58 -38.12 -33.73
CA ARG A 396 -1.35 -39.31 -34.56
C ARG A 396 -1.59 -40.55 -33.69
N SER A 397 -2.83 -41.04 -33.70
CA SER A 397 -3.14 -42.36 -33.15
C SER A 397 -2.19 -43.38 -33.78
N PRO A 398 -1.45 -44.19 -33.01
CA PRO A 398 -0.61 -45.27 -33.53
C PRO A 398 -1.40 -46.42 -34.19
N GLU A 399 -2.71 -46.27 -34.40
CA GLU A 399 -3.58 -47.32 -34.91
C GLU A 399 -3.35 -47.71 -36.38
N ASP A 400 -2.48 -47.02 -37.12
CA ASP A 400 -2.18 -47.38 -38.52
C ASP A 400 -0.81 -48.02 -38.75
N ASN A 401 -0.07 -48.39 -37.69
CA ASN A 401 1.08 -49.29 -37.81
C ASN A 401 0.75 -50.67 -37.25
N THR A 402 -0.12 -51.34 -37.97
CA THR A 402 -0.15 -52.81 -38.04
C THR A 402 1.28 -53.32 -38.30
N LEU A 403 1.74 -54.23 -37.42
CA LEU A 403 2.65 -55.32 -37.77
C LEU A 403 4.18 -55.05 -37.81
N VAL A 404 4.80 -54.75 -36.67
CA VAL A 404 6.12 -55.36 -36.31
C VAL A 404 6.14 -55.67 -34.82
N GLN A 405 5.48 -56.77 -34.46
CA GLN A 405 5.65 -57.45 -33.18
C GLN A 405 6.94 -58.29 -33.26
N VAL A 406 8.11 -57.66 -33.14
CA VAL A 406 9.35 -58.42 -32.92
C VAL A 406 9.53 -58.61 -31.41
N TYR A 407 9.34 -59.87 -31.02
CA TYR A 407 9.78 -60.46 -29.76
C TYR A 407 11.14 -59.89 -29.31
N SER A 408 11.19 -59.26 -28.14
CA SER A 408 12.37 -59.28 -27.29
C SER A 408 11.94 -59.59 -25.88
N ARG A 409 12.06 -60.89 -25.60
CA ARG A 409 11.93 -61.57 -24.31
C ARG A 409 13.24 -61.35 -23.54
N ASP A 410 13.13 -61.24 -22.23
CA ASP A 410 14.18 -61.27 -21.22
C ASP A 410 15.10 -60.04 -21.09
N GLN A 411 14.65 -59.06 -20.29
CA GLN A 411 15.52 -58.39 -19.31
C GLN A 411 14.68 -57.77 -18.18
N SER A 412 14.95 -58.23 -16.97
CA SER A 412 14.35 -57.77 -15.72
C SER A 412 14.62 -56.27 -15.49
N PRO A 413 13.61 -55.46 -15.08
CA PRO A 413 13.81 -54.04 -14.86
C PRO A 413 14.56 -53.79 -13.53
N PRO A 414 15.59 -52.93 -13.51
CA PRO A 414 16.20 -52.48 -12.26
C PRO A 414 15.26 -51.54 -11.50
N GLU A 415 15.33 -51.67 -10.18
CA GLU A 415 14.58 -50.95 -9.15
C GLU A 415 14.59 -49.41 -9.34
N PRO A 416 13.44 -48.72 -9.30
CA PRO A 416 13.42 -47.27 -9.42
C PRO A 416 13.87 -46.61 -8.12
N ARG A 417 15.09 -46.06 -8.11
CA ARG A 417 15.54 -45.10 -7.08
C ARG A 417 14.68 -43.84 -7.18
N TYR A 418 13.95 -43.53 -6.10
CA TYR A 418 13.27 -42.27 -5.91
C TYR A 418 14.28 -41.12 -5.94
N LEU A 419 14.23 -40.29 -7.00
CA LEU A 419 14.99 -39.06 -7.07
C LEU A 419 14.26 -38.00 -6.23
N ASP A 420 14.87 -37.61 -5.13
CA ASP A 420 14.43 -36.55 -4.23
C ASP A 420 14.30 -35.22 -4.99
N LYS A 421 13.08 -34.69 -5.08
CA LYS A 421 12.78 -33.36 -5.63
C LYS A 421 12.94 -32.35 -4.51
N SER A 422 14.17 -32.04 -4.14
CA SER A 422 14.50 -30.92 -3.28
C SER A 422 15.19 -29.82 -4.10
N ILE A 423 14.53 -28.66 -4.13
CA ILE A 423 15.11 -27.32 -4.35
C ILE A 423 15.55 -27.00 -5.80
N ILE A 424 14.63 -26.44 -6.60
CA ILE A 424 15.00 -25.52 -7.68
C ILE A 424 15.11 -24.13 -7.04
N GLY A 425 16.33 -23.80 -6.62
CA GLY A 425 16.76 -22.41 -6.52
C GLY A 425 17.01 -21.89 -7.94
N VAL A 426 16.56 -20.67 -8.21
CA VAL A 426 16.84 -19.95 -9.45
C VAL A 426 18.36 -19.72 -9.54
N ALA A 427 19.04 -20.58 -10.30
CA ALA A 427 20.42 -20.33 -10.71
C ALA A 427 20.38 -19.33 -11.87
N ILE A 428 21.02 -18.19 -11.65
CA ILE A 428 21.42 -17.25 -12.71
C ILE A 428 22.41 -18.03 -13.59
N SER A 429 22.04 -18.23 -14.85
CA SER A 429 22.89 -18.89 -15.84
C SER A 429 24.08 -17.99 -16.19
N GLU A 430 25.28 -18.39 -15.80
CA GLU A 430 26.54 -17.98 -16.44
C GLU A 430 26.57 -18.51 -17.90
N PRO A 431 27.09 -17.73 -18.86
CA PRO A 431 27.35 -18.22 -20.20
C PRO A 431 28.84 -18.58 -20.36
N GLU A 432 29.14 -19.86 -20.56
CA GLU A 432 30.40 -20.33 -21.15
C GLU A 432 30.06 -21.15 -22.41
N ASP A 433 30.46 -20.64 -23.58
CA ASP A 433 31.52 -21.25 -24.40
C ASP A 433 31.54 -20.63 -25.81
N LEU A 434 32.67 -20.00 -26.13
CA LEU A 434 33.15 -19.86 -27.50
C LEU A 434 34.68 -20.03 -27.48
N ASP A 435 35.11 -21.27 -27.70
CA ASP A 435 36.51 -21.65 -27.91
C ASP A 435 37.02 -21.11 -29.25
N HIS A 436 38.22 -20.52 -29.23
CA HIS A 436 39.32 -20.91 -30.14
C HIS A 436 40.64 -20.12 -29.90
N ILE A 437 41.71 -20.89 -29.64
CA ILE A 437 43.11 -20.74 -30.09
C ILE A 437 44.20 -20.41 -29.04
N ALA A 438 45.18 -21.35 -29.04
CA ALA A 438 46.60 -21.29 -28.72
C ALA A 438 47.10 -21.56 -27.27
N THR A 439 47.46 -22.83 -27.07
CA THR A 439 48.78 -23.32 -26.56
C THR A 439 49.70 -22.34 -25.83
N ILE A 440 50.15 -22.72 -24.64
CA ILE A 440 51.55 -23.10 -24.34
C ILE A 440 51.62 -23.83 -22.99
N ASP A 441 52.45 -24.88 -22.99
CA ASP A 441 52.90 -25.73 -21.88
C ASP A 441 53.27 -25.00 -20.58
N ALA A 442 53.01 -25.63 -19.44
CA ALA A 442 54.08 -26.28 -18.66
C ALA A 442 53.58 -26.80 -17.30
N GLY A 443 53.69 -28.13 -17.13
CA GLY A 443 54.35 -28.70 -15.95
C GLY A 443 53.53 -28.87 -14.66
N GLY A 444 53.57 -30.11 -14.14
CA GLY A 444 53.52 -30.31 -12.68
C GLY A 444 52.50 -31.30 -12.15
N THR A 445 52.64 -32.56 -12.55
CA THR A 445 52.61 -33.75 -11.68
C THR A 445 51.81 -33.73 -10.37
N ALA A 446 50.84 -34.66 -10.32
CA ALA A 446 50.69 -35.73 -9.30
C ALA A 446 50.50 -35.29 -7.83
N ALA A 447 49.67 -35.93 -7.00
CA ALA A 447 48.98 -37.20 -7.09
C ALA A 447 47.93 -37.25 -5.98
N HIS A 448 46.88 -38.00 -6.28
CA HIS A 448 46.15 -38.92 -5.42
C HIS A 448 45.94 -38.67 -3.92
N ALA A 449 44.67 -38.98 -3.60
CA ALA A 449 44.24 -39.79 -2.47
C ALA A 449 44.12 -39.06 -1.13
N ARG A 450 43.18 -39.39 -0.26
CA ARG A 450 41.95 -40.19 -0.26
C ARG A 450 41.45 -39.98 1.17
N SER A 451 40.15 -40.16 1.35
CA SER A 451 39.63 -40.83 2.54
C SER A 451 39.51 -40.03 3.84
N GLN A 452 38.25 -39.99 4.29
CA GLN A 452 37.82 -40.26 5.66
C GLN A 452 38.12 -39.19 6.70
N SER A 453 37.34 -39.01 7.75
CA SER A 453 35.98 -39.39 8.10
C SER A 453 35.66 -38.62 9.36
N ARG A 454 34.37 -38.49 9.67
CA ARG A 454 33.76 -38.55 11.00
C ARG A 454 34.62 -38.13 12.20
N GLY A 455 34.12 -37.15 12.95
CA GLY A 455 34.59 -36.97 14.33
C GLY A 455 33.93 -35.85 15.10
N SER A 456 32.64 -35.98 15.35
CA SER A 456 31.91 -35.20 16.37
C SER A 456 32.43 -35.50 17.79
N GLN A 457 32.89 -34.49 18.53
CA GLN A 457 32.90 -34.42 20.01
C GLN A 457 32.86 -32.92 20.39
N SER A 458 31.75 -32.40 20.90
CA SER A 458 31.28 -32.40 22.31
C SER A 458 32.07 -31.48 23.26
N ARG A 459 31.37 -30.41 23.69
CA ARG A 459 31.38 -29.74 25.01
C ARG A 459 32.72 -29.44 25.69
N GLY A 460 32.99 -28.13 25.80
CA GLY A 460 33.81 -27.55 26.87
C GLY A 460 33.23 -26.20 27.30
N ARG A 461 32.60 -26.17 28.48
CA ARG A 461 32.10 -24.98 29.17
C ARG A 461 33.24 -24.42 30.02
N SER A 462 33.61 -23.15 29.85
CA SER A 462 34.27 -22.37 30.91
C SER A 462 34.03 -20.88 30.73
N THR A 463 33.71 -20.29 31.87
CA THR A 463 33.32 -18.92 32.17
C THR A 463 34.54 -18.04 32.40
N THR A 464 34.58 -16.83 31.83
CA THR A 464 35.11 -15.62 32.50
C THR A 464 34.72 -14.36 31.70
N PRO A 465 34.41 -13.22 32.37
CA PRO A 465 33.89 -12.03 31.72
C PRO A 465 35.03 -11.08 31.35
N LEU A 466 35.09 -10.64 30.09
CA LEU A 466 35.98 -9.56 29.68
C LEU A 466 35.13 -8.33 29.30
N SER A 467 35.04 -7.39 30.23
CA SER A 467 34.58 -6.04 29.97
C SER A 467 35.59 -5.33 29.06
N ARG A 468 35.17 -5.00 27.83
CA ARG A 468 35.86 -4.04 26.96
C ARG A 468 34.89 -2.92 26.59
N PRO A 469 35.31 -1.65 26.71
CA PRO A 469 34.48 -0.51 26.31
C PRO A 469 34.33 -0.49 24.79
N LEU A 470 33.08 -0.42 24.33
CA LEU A 470 32.73 -0.32 22.92
C LEU A 470 32.98 1.12 22.45
N THR A 471 34.09 1.36 21.79
CA THR A 471 34.34 2.56 21.00
C THR A 471 33.33 2.59 19.84
N LYS A 472 32.53 3.66 19.76
CA LYS A 472 31.59 3.91 18.65
C LYS A 472 32.35 3.91 17.31
N PRO A 473 31.86 3.21 16.27
CA PRO A 473 32.35 3.45 14.92
C PRO A 473 31.85 4.82 14.42
N PRO A 474 32.63 5.53 13.59
CA PRO A 474 32.20 6.77 12.97
C PRO A 474 31.06 6.48 11.99
N ILE A 475 29.96 7.23 12.12
CA ILE A 475 28.88 7.27 11.14
C ILE A 475 29.42 8.01 9.92
N TYR A 476 29.60 7.29 8.82
CA TYR A 476 29.86 7.91 7.51
C TYR A 476 28.62 8.68 7.08
N SER A 477 28.73 10.00 7.01
CA SER A 477 27.77 10.86 6.32
C SER A 477 27.92 10.65 4.81
N MET A 478 26.94 10.04 4.16
CA MET A 478 26.82 10.05 2.70
C MET A 478 25.93 11.22 2.28
N PHE A 479 26.41 12.46 2.36
CA PHE A 479 25.91 13.59 1.56
C PHE A 479 27.02 14.64 1.43
N PRO A 480 27.26 15.21 0.23
CA PRO A 480 28.24 16.28 0.07
C PRO A 480 27.66 17.60 0.57
N THR A 481 28.31 18.20 1.56
CA THR A 481 28.08 19.59 1.98
C THR A 481 28.69 20.54 0.95
N ASN A 482 27.85 21.14 0.10
CA ASN A 482 28.23 22.33 -0.65
C ASN A 482 28.06 23.55 0.25
N THR A 483 29.16 23.98 0.87
CA THR A 483 29.25 25.29 1.52
C THR A 483 30.50 25.98 0.99
N SER A 484 30.31 26.90 0.06
CA SER A 484 31.32 27.89 -0.31
C SER A 484 30.90 29.24 0.30
N SER A 485 31.67 29.70 1.28
CA SER A 485 31.69 31.09 1.71
C SER A 485 33.16 31.47 1.93
N PRO A 486 33.66 32.55 1.33
CA PRO A 486 35.05 32.94 1.50
C PRO A 486 35.24 33.82 2.73
N LEU A 487 36.20 33.40 3.55
CA LEU A 487 37.33 34.16 4.10
C LEU A 487 37.06 35.59 4.62
N GLY A 488 37.29 35.78 5.93
CA GLY A 488 37.63 37.10 6.47
C GLY A 488 37.54 37.21 8.00
N SER A 489 38.59 36.80 8.73
CA SER A 489 38.81 37.26 10.11
C SER A 489 40.31 37.19 10.44
N PRO A 490 40.97 38.29 10.84
CA PRO A 490 42.28 38.24 11.45
C PRO A 490 42.19 38.08 12.97
N GLN A 491 43.23 37.45 13.49
CA GLN A 491 43.51 37.20 14.90
C GLN A 491 43.56 38.49 15.75
N THR A 492 43.10 38.39 16.99
CA THR A 492 43.68 39.15 18.12
C THR A 492 43.68 38.31 19.38
N GLY A 493 44.87 38.15 19.95
CA GLY A 493 45.14 37.43 21.18
C GLY A 493 44.67 38.15 22.44
N GLY A 494 44.65 37.38 23.52
CA GLY A 494 44.31 37.86 24.86
C GLY A 494 45.39 38.75 25.47
N SER A 495 44.95 39.64 26.37
CA SER A 495 45.80 40.18 27.42
C SER A 495 44.93 40.67 28.58
N GLU A 496 45.51 40.52 29.75
CA GLU A 496 44.95 40.58 31.09
C GLU A 496 44.54 41.98 31.55
N THR A 497 43.59 42.02 32.47
CA THR A 497 43.15 43.18 33.24
C THR A 497 44.14 43.51 34.37
N PRO A 498 44.49 44.79 34.58
CA PRO A 498 44.62 45.34 35.94
C PRO A 498 43.97 46.76 36.10
N PRO A 499 43.85 47.30 37.34
CA PRO A 499 42.73 48.14 37.81
C PRO A 499 42.87 49.68 37.64
N PRO A 500 41.81 50.46 37.94
CA PRO A 500 41.77 51.93 37.76
C PRO A 500 42.39 52.68 38.95
N PRO A 501 42.93 53.91 38.76
CA PRO A 501 42.18 55.16 39.07
C PRO A 501 42.74 56.42 38.32
N PRO A 502 42.48 57.70 38.69
CA PRO A 502 41.29 58.40 39.20
C PRO A 502 40.86 59.63 38.34
N VAL A 503 39.65 60.14 38.62
CA VAL A 503 39.05 61.44 38.19
C VAL A 503 39.90 62.64 38.69
N PRO A 504 40.14 63.75 37.92
CA PRO A 504 39.27 64.94 38.06
C PRO A 504 39.16 65.97 36.89
N LYS A 505 37.96 66.59 36.85
CA LYS A 505 37.63 68.03 36.69
C LYS A 505 37.73 68.75 35.32
N LYS A 506 36.54 69.23 34.90
CA LYS A 506 36.16 70.59 34.47
C LYS A 506 37.11 71.41 33.57
N SER A 507 36.64 71.74 32.36
CA SER A 507 36.51 73.13 31.83
C SER A 507 35.85 73.07 30.43
N ARG A 508 34.68 73.69 30.21
CA ARG A 508 34.42 75.10 29.86
C ARG A 508 34.59 75.39 28.35
N SER A 509 33.44 75.42 27.66
CA SER A 509 32.97 76.43 26.69
C SER A 509 33.93 76.96 25.62
N ARG A 510 33.56 76.79 24.33
CA ARG A 510 33.39 77.92 23.39
C ARG A 510 32.78 77.50 22.05
N ASP A 511 31.98 78.41 21.53
CA ASP A 511 31.19 78.38 20.30
C ASP A 511 31.98 78.64 19.00
N PHE A 512 31.27 78.42 17.90
CA PHE A 512 31.16 79.29 16.70
C PHE A 512 32.06 79.05 15.45
N ARG A 513 31.40 78.58 14.37
CA ARG A 513 31.45 78.95 12.91
C ARG A 513 31.26 77.68 12.06
N ARG A 514 30.19 77.50 11.28
CA ARG A 514 29.68 78.19 10.07
C ARG A 514 30.55 77.95 8.81
N GLY A 515 29.94 77.28 7.82
CA GLY A 515 30.37 77.12 6.43
C GLY A 515 30.63 75.66 6.07
N GLU A 516 30.21 75.07 4.95
CA GLU A 516 29.50 75.49 3.74
C GLU A 516 28.89 74.22 3.10
N LEU A 517 27.80 74.40 2.37
CA LEU A 517 27.17 73.43 1.47
C LEU A 517 27.93 73.42 0.13
N PRO A 518 27.90 72.32 -0.65
CA PRO A 518 27.12 72.44 -1.89
C PRO A 518 26.33 71.19 -2.29
N THR A 519 25.31 71.48 -3.09
CA THR A 519 24.22 70.66 -3.63
C THR A 519 24.61 69.98 -4.98
N PRO A 520 23.70 69.35 -5.76
CA PRO A 520 23.81 67.96 -6.18
C PRO A 520 24.12 67.78 -7.68
N THR A 521 24.50 66.57 -8.08
CA THR A 521 24.63 66.19 -9.50
C THR A 521 23.52 65.22 -9.90
N THR A 522 22.71 65.65 -10.87
CA THR A 522 21.68 64.90 -11.61
C THR A 522 22.28 63.85 -12.56
N PRO A 523 21.48 62.86 -13.01
CA PRO A 523 21.92 61.75 -13.85
C PRO A 523 21.91 62.11 -15.35
N SER A 524 22.85 61.53 -16.10
CA SER A 524 22.90 61.59 -17.55
C SER A 524 22.17 60.39 -18.18
N GLU A 525 21.26 60.72 -19.09
CA GLU A 525 20.69 59.85 -20.12
C GLU A 525 21.72 59.47 -21.21
N ASP A 526 21.30 58.53 -22.06
CA ASP A 526 21.85 58.08 -23.35
C ASP A 526 22.81 56.87 -23.34
N GLU A 527 22.27 55.69 -23.68
CA GLU A 527 22.74 54.99 -24.88
C GLU A 527 21.62 54.11 -25.50
N GLN A 528 21.24 54.47 -26.72
CA GLN A 528 20.34 53.75 -27.60
C GLN A 528 21.03 52.52 -28.20
N ARG A 529 20.38 51.35 -28.20
CA ARG A 529 20.61 50.38 -29.29
C ARG A 529 19.36 49.60 -29.66
N GLU A 530 19.03 49.83 -30.92
CA GLU A 530 17.98 49.35 -31.79
C GLU A 530 18.12 47.86 -32.15
N VAL A 531 17.05 47.05 -31.99
CA VAL A 531 16.82 45.83 -32.78
C VAL A 531 15.32 45.70 -33.06
N ARG A 532 14.97 45.69 -34.36
CA ARG A 532 13.62 45.57 -34.93
C ARG A 532 12.99 44.17 -34.77
N PRO A 533 11.65 44.07 -34.88
CA PRO A 533 10.89 42.83 -34.74
C PRO A 533 10.66 42.13 -36.09
N SER A 534 10.51 40.80 -36.04
CA SER A 534 9.97 39.99 -37.14
C SER A 534 8.54 39.55 -36.81
N GLN A 535 7.58 40.19 -37.50
CA GLN A 535 6.22 39.70 -37.71
C GLN A 535 6.25 38.41 -38.53
N SER A 536 5.46 37.41 -38.12
CA SER A 536 4.83 36.50 -39.06
C SER A 536 3.36 36.36 -38.71
N ARG A 537 2.58 36.39 -39.79
CA ARG A 537 1.15 36.63 -39.92
C ARG A 537 0.51 35.29 -40.27
N GLY A 538 -0.63 34.98 -39.66
CA GLY A 538 -1.37 33.75 -39.92
C GLY A 538 -2.79 33.81 -39.39
N ASP A 539 -3.65 34.55 -40.11
CA ASP A 539 -5.10 34.56 -39.96
C ASP A 539 -5.71 33.17 -40.17
N LEU A 540 -6.74 32.79 -39.38
CA LEU A 540 -8.07 32.45 -39.92
C LEU A 540 -9.15 32.19 -38.84
N ARG A 541 -10.16 33.08 -38.83
CA ARG A 541 -11.61 32.88 -38.66
C ARG A 541 -12.12 31.62 -37.92
N ARG A 542 -12.97 31.85 -36.90
CA ARG A 542 -14.42 31.56 -37.00
C ARG A 542 -15.26 32.29 -35.93
N ASN A 543 -16.17 33.13 -36.41
CA ASN A 543 -17.28 33.75 -35.66
C ASN A 543 -18.35 32.70 -35.32
N ILE A 544 -18.92 32.74 -34.11
CA ILE A 544 -20.35 32.48 -33.84
C ILE A 544 -20.81 33.47 -32.76
N ALA A 545 -21.94 34.12 -33.02
CA ALA A 545 -22.56 35.18 -32.25
C ALA A 545 -23.55 34.67 -31.18
N SER A 546 -23.62 35.41 -30.05
CA SER A 546 -24.75 35.79 -29.16
C SER A 546 -25.84 34.77 -28.72
N PRO A 547 -26.75 35.09 -27.76
CA PRO A 547 -26.92 36.28 -26.89
C PRO A 547 -26.99 35.94 -25.36
N VAL A 548 -26.71 36.89 -24.46
CA VAL A 548 -27.65 37.72 -23.65
C VAL A 548 -28.69 36.91 -22.87
N ASP A 549 -28.64 36.99 -21.52
CA ASP A 549 -29.79 37.36 -20.69
C ASP A 549 -29.34 37.77 -19.27
N ASP A 550 -29.56 39.05 -18.98
CA ASP A 550 -29.67 39.67 -17.66
C ASP A 550 -30.83 39.06 -16.88
N ILE A 551 -30.68 38.77 -15.58
CA ILE A 551 -31.67 39.12 -14.53
C ILE A 551 -30.96 39.28 -13.17
N THR A 552 -30.97 40.51 -12.65
CA THR A 552 -30.91 40.83 -11.21
C THR A 552 -32.33 41.27 -10.78
N PRO A 553 -32.77 41.02 -9.54
CA PRO A 553 -32.90 42.11 -8.55
C PRO A 553 -32.40 41.67 -7.15
N LEU A 554 -31.76 42.54 -6.33
CA LEU A 554 -32.37 43.45 -5.33
C LEU A 554 -33.44 42.74 -4.47
N GLN A 555 -33.51 42.79 -3.14
CA GLN A 555 -33.08 43.82 -2.18
C GLN A 555 -33.20 43.30 -0.72
N GLN A 556 -32.42 43.95 0.14
CA GLN A 556 -32.42 44.07 1.61
C GLN A 556 -33.64 43.70 2.46
N SER A 557 -33.37 43.16 3.66
CA SER A 557 -33.89 43.57 5.00
C SER A 557 -33.52 42.46 6.01
N GLU A 558 -32.49 42.63 6.83
CA GLU A 558 -32.51 43.22 8.18
C GLU A 558 -33.16 42.32 9.26
N VAL A 559 -32.46 42.20 10.39
CA VAL A 559 -32.92 41.97 11.79
C VAL A 559 -32.03 40.97 12.54
N ARG A 560 -31.12 41.53 13.35
CA ARG A 560 -30.65 40.95 14.63
C ARG A 560 -31.69 41.29 15.71
N PRO A 561 -31.85 40.46 16.77
CA PRO A 561 -31.12 40.64 18.03
C PRO A 561 -30.54 39.30 18.56
N GLY A 562 -29.49 39.21 19.38
CA GLY A 562 -29.43 39.58 20.82
C GLY A 562 -30.39 38.71 21.65
N SER A 563 -30.09 38.09 22.80
CA SER A 563 -28.96 37.99 23.72
C SER A 563 -29.45 37.07 24.87
N SER A 564 -28.51 36.41 25.57
CA SER A 564 -28.53 36.07 27.02
C SER A 564 -29.72 35.36 27.69
N HIS A 565 -29.47 34.15 28.22
CA HIS A 565 -29.70 33.67 29.60
C HIS A 565 -29.82 32.12 29.57
N SER A 566 -28.91 31.35 30.17
CA SER A 566 -28.70 31.08 31.61
C SER A 566 -29.83 30.29 32.29
N ARG A 567 -29.40 29.15 32.85
CA ARG A 567 -29.95 28.35 33.95
C ARG A 567 -31.04 27.29 33.71
N ALA A 568 -30.58 26.07 34.01
CA ALA A 568 -31.05 25.17 35.07
C ALA A 568 -32.16 24.15 34.75
N ASP A 569 -31.76 22.90 35.00
CA ASP A 569 -32.48 21.81 35.67
C ASP A 569 -33.99 21.73 35.51
N THR A 570 -34.49 20.58 35.04
CA THR A 570 -35.43 19.74 35.81
C THR A 570 -35.56 18.33 35.20
N ARG A 571 -35.39 17.32 36.06
CA ARG A 571 -35.76 15.91 35.87
C ARG A 571 -37.28 15.75 35.69
N ARG A 572 -37.72 14.81 34.82
CA ARG A 572 -38.51 13.59 35.15
C ARG A 572 -39.30 13.04 33.95
N ASN A 573 -39.14 11.72 33.77
CA ASN A 573 -40.15 10.67 33.52
C ASN A 573 -41.06 10.70 32.27
N LEU A 574 -40.92 9.62 31.46
CA LEU A 574 -41.92 8.57 31.12
C LEU A 574 -43.38 9.08 30.91
N THR A 575 -44.11 8.83 29.81
CA THR A 575 -44.37 7.59 29.04
C THR A 575 -45.27 7.93 27.81
N PRO A 576 -45.77 7.00 26.95
CA PRO A 576 -45.90 7.16 25.50
C PRO A 576 -47.32 7.51 25.02
N ILE A 577 -47.44 7.97 23.77
CA ILE A 577 -48.70 7.92 23.00
C ILE A 577 -48.40 7.48 21.57
N ALA A 578 -49.09 6.42 21.16
CA ALA A 578 -49.25 5.96 19.79
C ALA A 578 -50.41 6.73 19.13
N THR A 579 -50.29 7.02 17.83
CA THR A 579 -51.43 7.11 16.92
C THR A 579 -50.97 6.86 15.50
N ALA A 580 -51.57 5.83 14.90
CA ALA A 580 -51.65 5.57 13.47
C ALA A 580 -52.79 6.39 12.85
N VAL A 581 -52.71 6.67 11.54
CA VAL A 581 -53.74 6.90 10.49
C VAL A 581 -52.92 7.36 9.26
N ALA A 582 -52.72 6.65 8.14
CA ALA A 582 -53.59 5.95 7.17
C ALA A 582 -54.39 6.88 6.24
N ASP A 583 -54.15 6.70 4.92
CA ASP A 583 -55.08 6.89 3.78
C ASP A 583 -55.40 8.34 3.32
N ASP A 584 -55.55 8.70 2.04
CA ASP A 584 -55.49 7.99 0.74
C ASP A 584 -55.52 9.02 -0.43
N GLN A 585 -55.46 8.50 -1.67
CA GLN A 585 -55.89 9.02 -2.98
C GLN A 585 -54.94 9.89 -3.83
N GLN A 586 -54.40 9.37 -4.96
CA GLN A 586 -54.99 9.10 -6.32
C GLN A 586 -55.01 10.36 -7.21
N GLN A 587 -54.86 10.39 -8.54
CA GLN A 587 -54.58 9.45 -9.65
C GLN A 587 -54.41 10.30 -10.93
N HIS A 588 -53.73 9.75 -11.96
CA HIS A 588 -53.95 9.86 -13.43
C HIS A 588 -52.58 9.90 -14.16
N GLU A 589 -52.13 8.85 -14.85
CA GLU A 589 -52.57 8.25 -16.13
C GLU A 589 -51.81 8.84 -17.34
N LEU A 590 -51.06 8.00 -18.06
CA LEU A 590 -51.17 7.79 -19.51
C LEU A 590 -50.10 6.83 -20.06
N ARG A 591 -50.62 5.81 -20.76
CA ARG A 591 -49.95 4.85 -21.66
C ARG A 591 -49.52 5.54 -22.96
N PRO A 592 -48.64 4.92 -23.78
CA PRO A 592 -49.21 4.25 -24.95
C PRO A 592 -48.52 2.95 -25.37
N SER A 593 -49.35 2.07 -25.93
CA SER A 593 -48.99 0.93 -26.78
C SER A 593 -48.82 1.38 -28.22
N ARG A 594 -47.88 0.78 -28.98
CA ARG A 594 -47.98 0.73 -30.44
C ARG A 594 -47.33 -0.55 -30.97
N SER A 595 -48.15 -1.38 -31.62
CA SER A 595 -47.72 -2.51 -32.44
C SER A 595 -47.30 -2.00 -33.83
N ARG A 596 -46.41 -2.75 -34.49
CA ARG A 596 -46.44 -2.86 -35.95
C ARG A 596 -45.78 -4.16 -36.39
N ASP A 597 -46.57 -4.88 -37.17
CA ASP A 597 -46.27 -6.13 -37.86
C ASP A 597 -45.06 -6.03 -38.79
N PHE A 598 -44.30 -7.12 -38.91
CA PHE A 598 -43.82 -7.53 -40.22
C PHE A 598 -43.74 -9.07 -40.31
N ARG A 599 -44.47 -9.59 -41.29
CA ARG A 599 -44.67 -10.99 -41.66
C ARG A 599 -43.79 -11.28 -42.88
N LYS A 600 -43.12 -12.44 -42.93
CA LYS A 600 -42.80 -13.31 -44.09
C LYS A 600 -41.84 -14.41 -43.60
N ASN A 601 -42.32 -15.64 -43.43
CA ASN A 601 -42.34 -16.74 -44.40
C ASN A 601 -40.95 -17.34 -44.66
N LEU A 602 -40.72 -18.58 -44.18
CA LEU A 602 -40.11 -19.73 -44.88
C LEU A 602 -40.17 -20.93 -43.91
N ALA A 603 -41.13 -21.84 -44.09
CA ALA A 603 -40.95 -23.12 -44.80
C ALA A 603 -40.22 -24.19 -43.96
N THR A 604 -41.05 -25.03 -43.33
CA THR A 604 -40.74 -26.34 -42.75
C THR A 604 -40.36 -27.32 -43.86
N PRO A 605 -39.56 -28.36 -43.55
CA PRO A 605 -40.02 -29.70 -43.91
C PRO A 605 -40.05 -30.64 -42.71
N ALA A 606 -41.10 -31.44 -42.70
CA ALA A 606 -41.32 -32.58 -41.82
C ALA A 606 -40.26 -33.67 -42.07
N ILE A 607 -39.76 -34.28 -40.99
CA ILE A 607 -39.20 -35.63 -41.02
C ILE A 607 -39.70 -36.39 -39.78
N ASP A 608 -40.07 -37.63 -40.07
CA ASP A 608 -40.90 -38.56 -39.33
C ASP A 608 -40.41 -38.98 -37.95
N GLN A 609 -41.41 -39.32 -37.13
CA GLN A 609 -41.32 -40.09 -35.91
C GLN A 609 -40.83 -41.52 -36.20
N TYR A 610 -39.73 -41.94 -35.57
CA TYR A 610 -39.52 -43.33 -35.20
C TYR A 610 -39.25 -43.42 -33.70
N TYR A 611 -40.24 -43.94 -32.97
CA TYR A 611 -40.10 -44.45 -31.61
C TYR A 611 -39.37 -45.80 -31.70
N GLN A 612 -38.17 -45.90 -31.10
CA GLN A 612 -37.58 -47.20 -30.74
C GLN A 612 -37.62 -47.35 -29.22
N GLN A 613 -38.39 -48.35 -28.78
CA GLN A 613 -38.43 -48.88 -27.43
C GLN A 613 -37.07 -49.49 -27.05
N PRO A 614 -36.54 -49.25 -25.83
CA PRO A 614 -35.47 -50.06 -25.29
C PRO A 614 -36.03 -51.34 -24.63
N GLU A 615 -35.49 -52.48 -25.05
CA GLU A 615 -35.76 -53.83 -24.53
C GLU A 615 -35.38 -53.99 -23.04
N PRO A 616 -36.03 -54.95 -22.34
CA PRO A 616 -35.81 -55.20 -20.91
C PRO A 616 -34.53 -56.01 -20.64
N MET A 617 -33.71 -55.52 -19.70
CA MET A 617 -32.54 -56.25 -19.17
C MET A 617 -32.94 -57.52 -18.39
N PRO A 618 -32.17 -58.62 -18.50
CA PRO A 618 -32.40 -59.86 -17.74
C PRO A 618 -31.90 -59.77 -16.28
N PRO A 619 -32.47 -60.58 -15.37
CA PRO A 619 -32.24 -60.49 -13.94
C PRO A 619 -30.88 -61.04 -13.50
N ARG A 620 -30.21 -60.28 -12.63
CA ARG A 620 -28.93 -60.64 -12.00
C ARG A 620 -29.19 -61.67 -10.88
N SER A 621 -28.63 -62.86 -11.05
CA SER A 621 -28.68 -63.97 -10.10
C SER A 621 -28.04 -63.62 -8.75
N ARG A 622 -28.75 -63.99 -7.68
CA ARG A 622 -28.26 -64.01 -6.30
C ARG A 622 -27.39 -65.25 -6.11
N ASP A 623 -26.10 -65.07 -5.87
CA ASP A 623 -25.28 -66.14 -5.32
C ASP A 623 -25.42 -66.20 -3.80
N VAL A 624 -25.85 -67.37 -3.36
CA VAL A 624 -25.95 -67.85 -1.99
C VAL A 624 -24.80 -68.84 -1.77
N ARG A 625 -23.84 -68.51 -0.91
CA ARG A 625 -22.96 -69.45 -0.19
C ARG A 625 -22.75 -68.89 1.21
N ARG A 626 -23.40 -69.42 2.26
CA ARG A 626 -23.24 -70.69 2.98
C ARG A 626 -22.07 -70.67 3.99
N ASN A 627 -22.48 -70.47 5.24
CA ASN A 627 -22.01 -70.87 6.58
C ASN A 627 -20.70 -71.64 6.79
N GLY A 628 -20.12 -71.37 7.97
CA GLY A 628 -19.26 -72.24 8.79
C GLY A 628 -17.86 -71.66 8.98
N MET A 629 -17.17 -71.74 10.12
CA MET A 629 -17.45 -72.14 11.51
C MET A 629 -16.16 -71.78 12.30
N ALA A 630 -16.25 -71.74 13.63
CA ALA A 630 -15.16 -71.96 14.59
C ALA A 630 -14.10 -70.85 14.88
N SER A 631 -14.18 -70.36 16.11
CA SER A 631 -13.10 -69.87 17.00
C SER A 631 -11.99 -70.94 17.17
N PRO A 632 -10.73 -70.59 17.50
CA PRO A 632 -10.37 -70.42 18.92
C PRO A 632 -9.45 -69.22 19.22
N THR A 633 -9.61 -68.73 20.45
CA THR A 633 -8.60 -68.19 21.37
C THR A 633 -7.13 -68.26 20.95
N GLU A 634 -6.44 -67.13 21.02
CA GLU A 634 -5.09 -67.10 21.60
C GLU A 634 -4.83 -65.76 22.30
N GLN A 635 -4.49 -65.88 23.58
CA GLN A 635 -3.89 -64.87 24.42
C GLN A 635 -2.49 -64.57 23.89
N LEU A 636 -2.08 -63.30 23.84
CA LEU A 636 -0.74 -62.93 24.27
C LEU A 636 -0.73 -61.43 24.59
N GLY A 637 -0.58 -61.11 25.88
CA GLY A 637 -0.20 -59.79 26.31
C GLY A 637 1.29 -59.56 26.03
N LEU A 638 1.67 -58.30 25.84
CA LEU A 638 2.99 -57.80 26.21
C LEU A 638 2.95 -56.27 26.28
N ASN A 639 3.30 -55.79 27.48
CA ASN A 639 3.76 -54.45 27.82
C ASN A 639 4.71 -53.87 26.76
N LEU A 640 4.70 -52.55 26.57
CA LEU A 640 5.84 -51.72 27.00
C LEU A 640 5.50 -50.21 26.97
N ASP A 641 5.73 -49.60 28.12
CA ASP A 641 5.97 -48.18 28.35
C ASP A 641 7.24 -47.67 27.65
N ARG A 642 7.31 -46.33 27.54
CA ARG A 642 8.43 -45.45 27.13
C ARG A 642 8.75 -45.34 25.63
N ILE A 643 8.50 -44.15 25.07
CA ILE A 643 9.48 -43.04 24.93
C ILE A 643 8.72 -41.71 25.01
#